data_AF-A0A535K896-F1
#
_entry.id   AF-A0A535K896-F1
#
_cell.length_a   1.000
_cell.length_b   1.000
_cell.length_c   1.000
_cell.angle_alpha   90.00
_cell.angle_beta   90.00
_cell.angle_gamma   90.00
#
_symmetry.space_group_name_H-M   'P 1'
#
loop_
_entity.id
_entity.type
_entity.pdbx_description
1 polymer ?
#
loop_
_entity_poly.entity_id
_entity_poly.type
_entity_poly.pdbx_seq_one_letter_code
_entity_poly.pdbx_strand_id
1 'polypeptide(L)'
;MSDELKVIEGGTSAPNAVLKTLTLTGFKSFVHRTHLEFAPGITAIIGPNGSGKCLPPSALVTLADGRDVRIGELVESALAESPDVETIDDGFVKRANPKRIRVLSLDPRTLKLAPIAVSAFVKRTTPKRLLRIRLHSGREVTATQYHPLFILDAGELRSIRAEEIKPGIRVAVPRRLRTAGGPAEAPLPRSIDLFEQSDRVYVGMTADLVAWSRTSRIEQGGMRKWAAETGVAPVYAAAFQNRQALRAGALRDLASRVTELPPLDGRLRSSTGGSLRFPLSFDARLARLLGYLLAEGCSLVQAHRIEFSNSDLHVNKEVHAALQAIFDLDVSTLVEDGCMRTMINSTTFWRLVDRLFGFEIGADSRRKRIPPQVFVAADDVRWAFLSGLFEGDAHFCVRPPHGNKNGTQAYVEYSTASRQLAHQVTGLLLRLGIFATIRSREKWATNSPRRKKRLYFSVMVYGAHQLRVMADHLGFLGAKQAQLDRLRALEAEVNPNHDVIPGVTPLVREAARLAGVNVKRNRVRCPRLAAYVEGRCEVTRPGLHQVVWQIEQAATKDGDFRPLLDRLTTLTGSDLYWDKVVEVTEVDPEGDWVYDLSVEETHNFVADNVIVHNSNVADAVRWALGENNARVLRAKRNEELIFGGSETRKALSHAEALLQLDNSSRRLPIDFTEIEVGRRLFRNGEA
;
A
#
# COMPACT_ATOMS: atom_id res chain seq x y z
N MET A 1 -53.01 17.42 -12.07
CA MET A 1 -52.30 18.50 -12.79
C MET A 1 -51.03 17.90 -13.35
N SER A 2 -50.73 18.18 -14.60
CA SER A 2 -49.69 17.53 -15.40
C SER A 2 -48.29 17.94 -14.96
N ASP A 3 -47.54 17.02 -14.34
CA ASP A 3 -46.09 17.17 -14.15
C ASP A 3 -45.38 16.58 -15.36
N GLU A 4 -45.33 17.35 -16.45
CA GLU A 4 -44.36 17.11 -17.52
C GLU A 4 -42.98 17.55 -17.00
N LEU A 5 -42.23 16.61 -16.41
CA LEU A 5 -40.78 16.72 -16.30
C LEU A 5 -40.20 16.69 -17.72
N LYS A 6 -39.93 17.86 -18.30
CA LYS A 6 -39.13 17.97 -19.52
C LYS A 6 -37.71 17.46 -19.24
N VAL A 7 -37.44 16.23 -19.66
CA VAL A 7 -36.09 15.72 -19.83
C VAL A 7 -35.46 16.50 -20.98
N ILE A 8 -34.52 17.40 -20.67
CA ILE A 8 -33.74 18.12 -21.68
C ILE A 8 -32.61 17.19 -22.11
N GLU A 9 -32.68 16.64 -23.32
CA GLU A 9 -31.60 15.86 -23.92
C GLU A 9 -30.32 16.72 -24.04
N GLY A 10 -29.24 16.23 -23.46
CA GLY A 10 -27.96 16.93 -23.40
C GLY A 10 -27.19 16.87 -24.73
N GLY A 11 -27.30 17.93 -25.52
CA GLY A 11 -26.40 18.22 -26.63
C GLY A 11 -25.01 18.67 -26.14
N THR A 12 -23.97 18.12 -26.76
CA THR A 12 -22.54 18.44 -26.59
C THR A 12 -22.21 19.87 -27.04
N SER A 13 -21.76 20.76 -26.14
CA SER A 13 -20.73 21.83 -26.39
C SER A 13 -20.64 23.02 -25.40
N ALA A 14 -21.33 23.09 -24.26
CA ALA A 14 -21.16 24.23 -23.32
C ALA A 14 -21.12 23.80 -21.83
N PRO A 15 -20.39 24.52 -20.94
CA PRO A 15 -20.27 24.15 -19.53
C PRO A 15 -21.63 24.21 -18.80
N ASN A 16 -21.94 23.15 -18.04
CA ASN A 16 -23.13 23.05 -17.21
C ASN A 16 -23.15 24.13 -16.12
N ALA A 17 -24.32 24.42 -15.52
CA ALA A 17 -24.36 25.17 -14.26
C ALA A 17 -23.58 24.39 -13.20
N VAL A 18 -22.66 25.06 -12.50
CA VAL A 18 -21.71 24.43 -11.57
C VAL A 18 -22.08 24.78 -10.14
N LEU A 19 -22.16 23.78 -9.27
CA LEU A 19 -22.31 24.01 -7.83
C LEU A 19 -21.03 24.67 -7.31
N LYS A 20 -21.14 25.90 -6.80
CA LYS A 20 -20.04 26.70 -6.24
C LYS A 20 -19.88 26.44 -4.76
N THR A 21 -20.96 26.51 -4.00
CA THR A 21 -20.91 26.39 -2.54
C THR A 21 -22.09 25.61 -1.99
N LEU A 22 -21.90 24.96 -0.83
CA LEU A 22 -22.95 24.38 0.01
C LEU A 22 -22.78 24.89 1.43
N THR A 23 -23.81 25.56 1.95
CA THR A 23 -23.90 25.95 3.36
C THR A 23 -24.91 25.05 4.07
N LEU A 24 -24.55 24.48 5.21
CA LEU A 24 -25.38 23.57 6.02
C LEU A 24 -25.46 24.05 7.46
N THR A 25 -26.66 24.07 8.05
CA THR A 25 -26.85 24.47 9.45
C THR A 25 -27.95 23.64 10.10
N GLY A 26 -27.79 23.28 11.38
CA GLY A 26 -28.87 22.72 12.20
C GLY A 26 -29.18 21.23 12.01
N PHE A 27 -28.38 20.52 11.21
CA PHE A 27 -28.48 19.07 11.06
C PHE A 27 -27.83 18.32 12.23
N LYS A 28 -28.26 17.09 12.48
CA LYS A 28 -27.59 16.19 13.44
C LYS A 28 -26.07 16.09 13.23
N SER A 29 -25.64 15.96 11.97
CA SER A 29 -24.21 15.85 11.60
C SER A 29 -23.51 17.20 11.41
N PHE A 30 -24.27 18.29 11.29
CA PHE A 30 -23.77 19.65 11.03
C PHE A 30 -24.56 20.65 11.88
N VAL A 31 -24.35 20.58 13.20
CA VAL A 31 -25.07 21.39 14.19
C VAL A 31 -24.77 22.88 13.98
N HIS A 32 -23.52 23.19 13.64
CA HIS A 32 -23.05 24.54 13.33
C HIS A 32 -23.10 24.81 11.82
N ARG A 33 -23.13 26.10 11.45
CA ARG A 33 -23.03 26.52 10.05
C ARG A 33 -21.72 26.03 9.46
N THR A 34 -21.82 25.15 8.47
CA THR A 34 -20.71 24.55 7.72
C THR A 34 -20.76 25.06 6.30
N HIS A 35 -19.68 25.67 5.82
CA HIS A 35 -19.57 26.22 4.47
C HIS A 35 -18.56 25.39 3.68
N LEU A 36 -18.98 24.82 2.56
CA LEU A 36 -18.16 24.02 1.66
C LEU A 36 -18.09 24.72 0.31
N GLU A 37 -16.88 24.91 -0.22
CA GLU A 37 -16.64 25.43 -1.57
C GLU A 37 -16.22 24.28 -2.50
N PHE A 38 -16.85 24.19 -3.66
CA PHE A 38 -16.56 23.15 -4.65
C PHE A 38 -15.73 23.74 -5.78
N ALA A 39 -14.59 23.12 -6.05
CA ALA A 39 -13.81 23.41 -7.25
C ALA A 39 -14.58 22.97 -8.52
N PRO A 40 -14.42 23.67 -9.65
CA PRO A 40 -15.01 23.27 -10.92
C PRO A 40 -14.62 21.83 -11.30
N GLY A 41 -15.60 20.97 -11.58
CA GLY A 41 -15.38 19.57 -11.97
C GLY A 41 -15.50 18.53 -10.86
N ILE A 42 -15.84 18.91 -9.62
CA ILE A 42 -16.15 17.94 -8.56
C ILE A 42 -17.47 17.22 -8.87
N THR A 43 -17.42 15.88 -8.96
CA THR A 43 -18.59 14.99 -9.02
C THR A 43 -18.80 14.36 -7.64
N ALA A 44 -19.87 14.76 -6.92
CA ALA A 44 -20.19 14.19 -5.62
C ALA A 44 -20.81 12.78 -5.76
N ILE A 45 -20.16 11.76 -5.19
CA ILE A 45 -20.66 10.37 -5.19
C ILE A 45 -21.39 10.09 -3.87
N ILE A 46 -22.68 9.75 -3.98
CA ILE A 46 -23.61 9.67 -2.86
C ILE A 46 -23.90 8.21 -2.49
N GLY A 47 -23.59 7.82 -1.25
CA GLY A 47 -23.86 6.48 -0.72
C GLY A 47 -24.58 6.54 0.63
N PRO A 48 -25.31 5.47 1.04
CA PRO A 48 -25.94 5.31 2.35
C PRO A 48 -25.05 5.75 3.55
N ASN A 49 -25.62 6.23 4.65
CA ASN A 49 -24.96 6.45 5.95
C ASN A 49 -24.96 5.05 6.52
N GLY A 50 -23.80 4.54 6.94
CA GLY A 50 -23.67 3.09 7.08
C GLY A 50 -23.50 2.37 5.75
N SER A 51 -23.12 3.04 4.64
CA SER A 51 -22.73 2.34 3.40
C SER A 51 -21.50 1.45 3.57
N GLY A 52 -20.89 1.45 4.75
CA GLY A 52 -19.91 0.46 5.14
C GLY A 52 -18.71 0.44 4.21
N LYS A 53 -18.30 1.55 3.57
CA LYS A 53 -17.16 1.62 2.63
C LYS A 53 -15.85 1.33 3.34
N CYS A 54 -15.64 0.06 3.62
CA CYS A 54 -14.64 -0.40 4.53
C CYS A 54 -13.93 -1.59 3.92
N LEU A 55 -12.78 -1.87 4.49
CA LEU A 55 -11.94 -3.00 4.19
C LEU A 55 -11.98 -3.98 5.38
N PRO A 56 -11.73 -5.27 5.14
CA PRO A 56 -11.55 -6.23 6.24
C PRO A 56 -10.31 -5.88 7.07
N PRO A 57 -10.22 -6.34 8.33
CA PRO A 57 -9.09 -6.06 9.21
C PRO A 57 -7.73 -6.45 8.62
N SER A 58 -7.68 -7.49 7.80
CA SER A 58 -6.44 -7.97 7.16
C SER A 58 -5.90 -7.09 6.03
N ALA A 59 -6.71 -6.18 5.47
CA ALA A 59 -6.31 -5.36 4.33
C ALA A 59 -5.09 -4.50 4.66
N LEU A 60 -4.11 -4.48 3.75
CA LEU A 60 -2.82 -3.81 3.96
C LEU A 60 -2.84 -2.40 3.38
N VAL A 61 -2.81 -1.39 4.24
CA VAL A 61 -2.70 0.02 3.84
C VAL A 61 -1.24 0.40 3.65
N THR A 62 -0.94 1.03 2.51
CA THR A 62 0.40 1.57 2.25
C THR A 62 0.53 2.97 2.86
N LEU A 63 1.36 3.06 3.91
CA LEU A 63 1.71 4.32 4.55
C LEU A 63 2.72 5.12 3.72
N ALA A 64 2.77 6.43 3.94
CA ALA A 64 3.66 7.34 3.23
C ALA A 64 5.16 7.07 3.50
N ASP A 65 5.48 6.51 4.67
CA ASP A 65 6.83 6.09 5.05
C ASP A 65 7.26 4.77 4.37
N GLY A 66 6.36 4.16 3.61
CA GLY A 66 6.59 2.95 2.86
C GLY A 66 6.16 1.67 3.55
N ARG A 67 5.77 1.68 4.84
CA ARG A 67 5.24 0.47 5.50
C ARG A 67 3.88 0.06 4.91
N ASP A 68 3.65 -1.24 4.86
CA ASP A 68 2.32 -1.81 4.66
C ASP A 68 1.80 -2.29 6.02
N VAL A 69 0.68 -1.75 6.48
CA VAL A 69 0.11 -2.02 7.81
C VAL A 69 -1.33 -2.50 7.66
N ARG A 70 -1.72 -3.50 8.46
CA ARG A 70 -3.11 -3.95 8.51
C ARG A 70 -4.02 -2.83 8.99
N ILE A 71 -5.09 -2.55 8.24
CA ILE A 71 -6.01 -1.47 8.57
C ILE A 71 -6.67 -1.68 9.94
N GLY A 72 -6.96 -2.93 10.32
CA GLY A 72 -7.53 -3.24 11.63
C GLY A 72 -6.58 -2.84 12.76
N GLU A 73 -5.32 -3.28 12.71
CA GLU A 73 -4.30 -2.92 13.71
C GLU A 73 -4.06 -1.40 13.78
N LEU A 74 -4.06 -0.73 12.62
CA LEU A 74 -3.88 0.71 12.52
C LEU A 74 -5.02 1.48 13.20
N VAL A 75 -6.28 1.11 12.90
CA VAL A 75 -7.46 1.79 13.46
C VAL A 75 -7.63 1.45 14.94
N GLU A 76 -7.48 0.18 15.35
CA GLU A 76 -7.59 -0.21 16.77
C GLU A 76 -6.53 0.49 17.63
N SER A 77 -5.27 0.57 17.14
CA SER A 77 -4.23 1.33 17.85
C SER A 77 -4.58 2.81 17.96
N ALA A 78 -5.22 3.40 16.95
CA ALA A 78 -5.67 4.77 17.03
C ALA A 78 -6.81 4.92 18.05
N LEU A 79 -7.80 4.02 18.07
CA LEU A 79 -8.94 4.07 18.99
C LEU A 79 -8.54 3.85 20.47
N ALA A 80 -7.49 3.06 20.73
CA ALA A 80 -7.02 2.79 22.09
C ALA A 80 -6.36 4.00 22.79
N GLU A 81 -5.92 5.00 22.03
CA GLU A 81 -5.27 6.20 22.55
C GLU A 81 -6.32 7.30 22.77
N SER A 82 -6.49 7.81 23.99
CA SER A 82 -7.34 8.98 24.34
C SER A 82 -8.87 8.77 24.40
N PRO A 83 -9.62 9.61 25.16
CA PRO A 83 -11.07 9.49 25.33
C PRO A 83 -11.92 10.07 24.19
N ASP A 84 -11.32 10.70 23.16
CA ASP A 84 -12.03 11.42 22.09
C ASP A 84 -12.53 10.50 20.96
N VAL A 85 -13.17 9.39 21.32
CA VAL A 85 -13.79 8.44 20.39
C VAL A 85 -15.27 8.77 20.25
N GLU A 86 -15.69 9.11 19.04
CA GLU A 86 -17.10 9.32 18.69
C GLU A 86 -17.77 7.97 18.44
N THR A 87 -18.80 7.64 19.21
CA THR A 87 -19.69 6.50 18.92
C THR A 87 -20.68 6.89 17.83
N ILE A 88 -20.79 6.06 16.81
CA ILE A 88 -21.80 6.16 15.75
C ILE A 88 -22.72 4.93 15.79
N ASP A 89 -23.88 5.01 15.12
CA ASP A 89 -24.91 3.96 15.14
C ASP A 89 -24.37 2.55 14.86
N ASP A 90 -23.36 2.43 14.00
CA ASP A 90 -22.77 1.18 13.56
C ASP A 90 -21.28 1.02 13.92
N GLY A 91 -20.72 1.80 14.85
CA GLY A 91 -19.31 1.67 15.25
C GLY A 91 -18.68 2.90 15.90
N PHE A 92 -17.42 3.17 15.56
CA PHE A 92 -16.58 4.17 16.22
C PHE A 92 -15.77 4.99 15.22
N VAL A 93 -15.59 6.28 15.52
CA VAL A 93 -14.77 7.20 14.74
C VAL A 93 -13.84 7.96 15.66
N LYS A 94 -12.57 8.09 15.24
CA LYS A 94 -11.62 8.99 15.89
C LYS A 94 -11.02 9.94 14.86
N ARG A 95 -11.14 11.24 15.10
CA ARG A 95 -10.59 12.30 14.21
C ARG A 95 -9.18 12.71 14.60
N ALA A 96 -8.83 12.56 15.88
CA ALA A 96 -7.49 12.91 16.34
C ALA A 96 -6.44 11.97 15.71
N ASN A 97 -5.42 12.56 15.07
CA ASN A 97 -4.27 11.86 14.50
C ASN A 97 -2.96 12.33 15.16
N PRO A 98 -2.74 12.04 16.46
CA PRO A 98 -1.58 12.55 17.19
C PRO A 98 -0.24 12.00 16.65
N LYS A 99 -0.26 10.77 16.09
CA LYS A 99 0.90 10.13 15.45
C LYS A 99 1.22 10.67 14.06
N ARG A 100 0.46 11.65 13.55
CA ARG A 100 0.61 12.25 12.22
C ARG A 100 0.73 11.20 11.12
N ILE A 101 -0.09 10.16 11.20
CA ILE A 101 -0.13 9.07 10.22
C ILE A 101 -0.50 9.65 8.86
N ARG A 102 0.30 9.32 7.84
CA ARG A 102 0.08 9.68 6.44
C ARG A 102 0.01 8.44 5.58
N VAL A 103 -0.87 8.45 4.60
CA VAL A 103 -1.07 7.38 3.61
C VAL A 103 -0.77 7.88 2.21
N LEU A 104 -0.48 6.97 1.27
CA LEU A 104 -0.43 7.33 -0.14
C LEU A 104 -1.85 7.48 -0.69
N SER A 105 -2.11 8.63 -1.28
CA SER A 105 -3.42 8.99 -1.85
C SER A 105 -3.26 9.55 -3.25
N LEU A 106 -4.24 9.29 -4.12
CA LEU A 106 -4.31 9.77 -5.49
C LEU A 106 -4.89 11.19 -5.53
N ASP A 107 -4.16 12.13 -6.11
CA ASP A 107 -4.73 13.40 -6.52
C ASP A 107 -5.50 13.19 -7.84
N PRO A 108 -6.84 13.38 -7.86
CA PRO A 108 -7.66 13.14 -9.05
C PRO A 108 -7.35 14.10 -10.20
N ARG A 109 -6.73 15.25 -9.93
CA ARG A 109 -6.38 16.24 -10.98
C ARG A 109 -5.12 15.83 -11.71
N THR A 110 -4.07 15.50 -10.97
CA THR A 110 -2.74 15.17 -11.52
C THR A 110 -2.59 13.68 -11.82
N LEU A 111 -3.46 12.83 -11.26
CA LEU A 111 -3.38 11.37 -11.29
C LEU A 111 -2.04 10.85 -10.74
N LYS A 112 -1.49 11.58 -9.77
CA LYS A 112 -0.27 11.27 -9.05
C LYS A 112 -0.57 10.83 -7.63
N LEU A 113 0.25 9.93 -7.10
CA LEU A 113 0.17 9.54 -5.70
C LEU A 113 1.02 10.49 -4.85
N ALA A 114 0.44 10.97 -3.75
CA ALA A 114 1.09 11.86 -2.79
C ALA A 114 0.81 11.42 -1.34
N PRO A 115 1.74 11.70 -0.40
CA PRO A 115 1.48 11.55 1.03
C PRO A 115 0.41 12.53 1.52
N ILE A 116 -0.69 12.02 2.07
CA ILE A 116 -1.74 12.84 2.69
C ILE A 116 -2.02 12.35 4.11
N ALA A 117 -2.33 13.27 5.02
CA ALA A 117 -2.65 12.96 6.40
C ALA A 117 -4.00 12.25 6.54
N VAL A 118 -4.06 11.27 7.43
CA VAL A 118 -5.33 10.66 7.85
C VAL A 118 -6.06 11.65 8.75
N SER A 119 -7.28 12.03 8.36
CA SER A 119 -8.16 12.94 9.10
C SER A 119 -9.14 12.21 10.02
N ALA A 120 -9.38 10.91 9.80
CA ALA A 120 -10.11 10.07 10.75
C ALA A 120 -9.80 8.57 10.60
N PHE A 121 -9.95 7.85 11.69
CA PHE A 121 -9.89 6.39 11.77
C PHE A 121 -11.30 5.88 12.06
N VAL A 122 -11.80 4.96 11.24
CA VAL A 122 -13.20 4.54 11.26
C VAL A 122 -13.28 3.03 11.44
N LYS A 123 -14.11 2.60 12.38
CA LYS A 123 -14.44 1.21 12.66
C LYS A 123 -15.95 1.05 12.57
N ARG A 124 -16.44 0.05 11.83
CA ARG A 124 -17.87 -0.19 11.60
C ARG A 124 -18.21 -1.67 11.72
N THR A 125 -19.44 -1.97 12.09
CA THR A 125 -19.96 -3.34 12.11
C THR A 125 -19.95 -3.91 10.70
N THR A 126 -19.49 -5.15 10.61
CA THR A 126 -19.32 -5.83 9.33
C THR A 126 -20.68 -6.17 8.70
N PRO A 127 -20.86 -5.97 7.37
CA PRO A 127 -22.00 -6.51 6.65
C PRO A 127 -21.97 -8.05 6.56
N LYS A 128 -23.09 -8.66 6.15
CA LYS A 128 -23.23 -10.13 6.02
C LYS A 128 -22.20 -10.76 5.09
N ARG A 129 -21.76 -10.06 4.05
CA ARG A 129 -20.82 -10.53 3.02
C ARG A 129 -19.93 -9.38 2.56
N LEU A 130 -18.73 -9.73 2.12
CA LEU A 130 -17.80 -8.83 1.44
C LEU A 130 -17.62 -9.27 -0.01
N LEU A 131 -17.10 -8.38 -0.85
CA LEU A 131 -16.74 -8.67 -2.24
C LEU A 131 -15.23 -8.70 -2.39
N ARG A 132 -14.71 -9.82 -2.91
CA ARG A 132 -13.33 -9.96 -3.33
C ARG A 132 -13.24 -9.74 -4.84
N ILE A 133 -12.47 -8.74 -5.24
CA ILE A 133 -12.27 -8.36 -6.64
C ILE A 133 -10.85 -8.76 -7.03
N ARG A 134 -10.72 -9.69 -7.97
CA ARG A 134 -9.44 -10.15 -8.50
C ARG A 134 -9.18 -9.50 -9.86
N LEU A 135 -7.95 -9.04 -10.03
CA LEU A 135 -7.50 -8.31 -11.22
C LEU A 135 -6.58 -9.18 -12.07
N HIS A 136 -6.43 -8.82 -13.34
CA HIS A 136 -5.62 -9.57 -14.31
C HIS A 136 -4.14 -9.60 -13.93
N SER A 137 -3.64 -8.56 -13.26
CA SER A 137 -2.28 -8.59 -12.70
C SER A 137 -2.12 -9.54 -11.51
N GLY A 138 -3.17 -10.23 -11.05
CA GLY A 138 -3.15 -11.10 -9.88
C GLY A 138 -3.26 -10.37 -8.54
N ARG A 139 -3.34 -9.03 -8.56
CA ARG A 139 -3.77 -8.23 -7.40
C ARG A 139 -5.22 -8.55 -7.07
N GLU A 140 -5.56 -8.42 -5.80
CA GLU A 140 -6.94 -8.49 -5.36
C GLU A 140 -7.17 -7.51 -4.21
N VAL A 141 -8.40 -7.04 -4.11
CA VAL A 141 -8.88 -6.22 -2.99
C VAL A 141 -10.18 -6.83 -2.49
N THR A 142 -10.34 -6.90 -1.17
CA THR A 142 -11.60 -7.30 -0.55
C THR A 142 -12.20 -6.08 0.12
N ALA A 143 -13.46 -5.78 -0.17
CA ALA A 143 -14.14 -4.61 0.36
C ALA A 143 -15.64 -4.88 0.49
N THR A 144 -16.37 -3.97 1.13
CA THR A 144 -17.83 -4.03 1.18
C THR A 144 -18.47 -3.71 -0.18
N GLN A 145 -19.74 -4.06 -0.35
CA GLN A 145 -20.50 -3.90 -1.59
C GLN A 145 -20.53 -2.47 -2.14
N TYR A 146 -20.60 -1.47 -1.25
CA TYR A 146 -20.67 -0.07 -1.64
C TYR A 146 -19.30 0.60 -1.77
N HIS A 147 -18.21 -0.12 -1.54
CA HIS A 147 -16.86 0.43 -1.59
C HIS A 147 -16.53 0.88 -3.02
N PRO A 148 -16.24 2.17 -3.26
CA PRO A 148 -15.96 2.67 -4.60
C PRO A 148 -14.53 2.37 -5.04
N LEU A 149 -14.38 1.93 -6.29
CA LEU A 149 -13.11 1.84 -7.00
C LEU A 149 -13.11 2.82 -8.17
N PHE A 150 -11.92 3.25 -8.58
CA PHE A 150 -11.78 4.18 -9.70
C PHE A 150 -11.71 3.48 -11.05
N ILE A 151 -12.44 4.01 -12.03
CA ILE A 151 -12.39 3.65 -13.44
C ILE A 151 -12.05 4.91 -14.27
N LEU A 152 -11.67 4.69 -15.54
CA LEU A 152 -11.49 5.78 -16.49
C LEU A 152 -12.62 5.74 -17.51
N ASP A 153 -13.32 6.85 -17.67
CA ASP A 153 -14.41 7.01 -18.62
C ASP A 153 -14.26 8.34 -19.37
N ALA A 154 -14.19 8.27 -20.70
CA ALA A 154 -13.92 9.42 -21.56
C ALA A 154 -12.69 10.27 -21.13
N GLY A 155 -11.66 9.60 -20.58
CA GLY A 155 -10.47 10.24 -20.04
C GLY A 155 -10.65 10.93 -18.68
N GLU A 156 -11.82 10.83 -18.06
CA GLU A 156 -12.08 11.31 -16.71
C GLU A 156 -12.15 10.20 -15.68
N LEU A 157 -11.65 10.50 -14.48
CA LEU A 157 -11.68 9.59 -13.36
C LEU A 157 -13.12 9.50 -12.84
N ARG A 158 -13.68 8.29 -12.80
CA ARG A 158 -15.01 8.04 -12.23
C ARG A 158 -14.92 6.96 -11.17
N SER A 159 -15.87 6.94 -10.25
CA SER A 159 -16.01 5.83 -9.30
C SER A 159 -17.08 4.84 -9.78
N ILE A 160 -16.86 3.57 -9.50
CA ILE A 160 -17.87 2.50 -9.61
C ILE A 160 -17.92 1.74 -8.28
N ARG A 161 -19.09 1.30 -7.85
CA ARG A 161 -19.21 0.52 -6.59
C ARG A 161 -18.72 -0.91 -6.79
N ALA A 162 -18.20 -1.52 -5.72
CA ALA A 162 -17.76 -2.92 -5.76
C ALA A 162 -18.84 -3.88 -6.27
N GLU A 163 -20.11 -3.67 -5.89
CA GLU A 163 -21.26 -4.48 -6.35
C GLU A 163 -21.62 -4.29 -7.84
N GLU A 164 -21.25 -3.15 -8.43
CA GLU A 164 -21.51 -2.84 -9.84
C GLU A 164 -20.39 -3.35 -10.76
N ILE A 165 -19.24 -3.73 -10.17
CA ILE A 165 -18.08 -4.20 -10.92
C ILE A 165 -18.34 -5.56 -11.52
N LYS A 166 -18.00 -5.70 -12.81
CA LYS A 166 -18.11 -6.93 -13.58
C LYS A 166 -16.76 -7.28 -14.22
N PRO A 167 -16.46 -8.57 -14.44
CA PRO A 167 -15.31 -8.98 -15.23
C PRO A 167 -15.27 -8.23 -16.56
N GLY A 168 -14.10 -7.68 -16.92
CA GLY A 168 -13.96 -6.83 -18.10
C GLY A 168 -13.66 -5.36 -17.79
N ILE A 169 -14.23 -4.84 -16.71
CA ILE A 169 -14.01 -3.45 -16.27
C ILE A 169 -12.54 -3.25 -15.88
N ARG A 170 -11.96 -2.11 -16.21
CA ARG A 170 -10.60 -1.75 -15.79
C ARG A 170 -10.64 -0.77 -14.63
N VAL A 171 -9.99 -1.11 -13.53
CA VAL A 171 -9.91 -0.29 -12.32
C VAL A 171 -8.50 0.28 -12.13
N ALA A 172 -8.40 1.40 -11.43
CA ALA A 172 -7.13 2.04 -11.14
C ALA A 172 -6.33 1.26 -10.08
N VAL A 173 -5.10 0.89 -10.42
CA VAL A 173 -4.11 0.41 -9.45
C VAL A 173 -2.83 1.25 -9.56
N PRO A 174 -1.99 1.31 -8.52
CA PRO A 174 -0.70 1.96 -8.59
C PRO A 174 0.20 1.28 -9.63
N ARG A 175 0.74 2.07 -10.55
CA ARG A 175 1.82 1.68 -11.46
C ARG A 175 3.19 1.81 -10.78
N ARG A 176 3.30 2.73 -9.82
CA ARG A 176 4.49 3.00 -9.00
C ARG A 176 4.04 3.45 -7.61
N LEU A 177 4.79 3.09 -6.58
CA LEU A 177 4.55 3.51 -5.19
C LEU A 177 5.71 4.37 -4.69
N ARG A 178 5.70 5.65 -5.03
CA ARG A 178 6.71 6.60 -4.55
C ARG A 178 6.51 6.83 -3.06
N THR A 179 7.42 6.29 -2.26
CA THR A 179 7.44 6.45 -0.80
C THR A 179 8.57 7.39 -0.43
N ALA A 180 8.48 8.05 0.72
CA ALA A 180 9.62 8.75 1.28
C ALA A 180 10.65 7.68 1.67
N GLY A 181 11.59 7.36 0.77
CA GLY A 181 12.64 6.39 1.06
C GLY A 181 13.33 6.73 2.38
N GLY A 182 13.61 5.73 3.20
CA GLY A 182 14.37 5.89 4.43
C GLY A 182 15.87 5.97 4.18
N PRO A 183 16.68 6.08 5.25
CA PRO A 183 18.12 6.14 5.13
C PRO A 183 18.70 4.84 4.55
N ALA A 184 19.87 4.95 3.90
CA ALA A 184 20.66 3.79 3.46
C ALA A 184 21.14 2.92 4.63
N GLU A 185 21.25 3.53 5.82
CA GLU A 185 21.53 2.84 7.08
C GLU A 185 20.48 3.26 8.12
N ALA A 186 19.41 2.49 8.26
CA ALA A 186 18.37 2.76 9.24
C ALA A 186 18.80 2.23 10.62
N PRO A 187 18.72 3.03 11.71
CA PRO A 187 19.07 2.55 13.03
C PRO A 187 18.14 1.41 13.47
N LEU A 188 18.72 0.37 14.05
CA LEU A 188 17.95 -0.74 14.62
C LEU A 188 17.67 -0.50 16.11
N PRO A 189 16.56 -1.04 16.66
CA PRO A 189 16.28 -0.98 18.10
C PRO A 189 17.46 -1.54 18.90
N ARG A 190 17.63 -1.07 20.15
CA ARG A 190 18.69 -1.61 21.02
C ARG A 190 18.47 -3.09 21.23
N SER A 191 19.55 -3.86 21.19
CA SER A 191 19.49 -5.32 21.23
C SER A 191 18.71 -5.84 22.44
N ILE A 192 18.81 -5.21 23.61
CA ILE A 192 18.12 -5.64 24.83
C ILE A 192 16.60 -5.46 24.77
N ASP A 193 16.10 -4.51 23.99
CA ASP A 193 14.67 -4.19 23.91
C ASP A 193 13.89 -5.32 23.20
N LEU A 194 14.60 -6.17 22.45
CA LEU A 194 14.05 -7.28 21.68
C LEU A 194 13.84 -8.57 22.49
N PHE A 195 14.46 -8.70 23.66
CA PHE A 195 14.52 -9.98 24.40
C PHE A 195 13.75 -9.93 25.72
N GLU A 196 13.06 -11.02 26.01
CA GLU A 196 12.39 -11.29 27.28
C GLU A 196 13.33 -12.05 28.25
N GLN A 197 12.99 -12.06 29.55
CA GLN A 197 13.79 -12.79 30.55
C GLN A 197 13.89 -14.30 30.28
N SER A 198 12.91 -14.87 29.57
CA SER A 198 12.81 -16.28 29.18
C SER A 198 13.77 -16.66 28.04
N ASP A 199 14.29 -15.69 27.30
CA ASP A 199 15.06 -15.95 26.07
C ASP A 199 16.46 -16.51 26.31
N ARG A 200 16.99 -16.40 27.55
CA ARG A 200 18.36 -16.82 27.91
C ARG A 200 19.43 -16.22 26.98
N VAL A 201 19.19 -14.97 26.54
CA VAL A 201 20.17 -14.13 25.85
C VAL A 201 20.79 -13.20 26.87
N TYR A 202 22.11 -13.04 26.81
CA TYR A 202 22.90 -12.30 27.78
C TYR A 202 23.69 -11.18 27.11
N VAL A 203 23.97 -10.13 27.86
CA VAL A 203 24.89 -9.05 27.51
C VAL A 203 26.12 -9.10 28.41
N GLY A 204 27.27 -8.70 27.87
CA GLY A 204 28.50 -8.59 28.65
C GLY A 204 28.39 -7.49 29.70
N MET A 205 29.04 -7.68 30.85
CA MET A 205 29.11 -6.66 31.89
C MET A 205 30.28 -5.70 31.59
N THR A 206 29.96 -4.45 31.20
CA THR A 206 30.95 -3.38 30.96
C THR A 206 31.22 -2.59 32.24
N ALA A 207 32.34 -1.85 32.28
CA ALA A 207 32.63 -0.95 33.39
C ALA A 207 31.53 0.12 33.56
N ASP A 208 31.00 0.62 32.45
CA ASP A 208 29.93 1.62 32.44
C ASP A 208 28.61 1.05 32.97
N LEU A 209 28.27 -0.20 32.64
CA LEU A 209 27.10 -0.87 33.23
C LEU A 209 27.24 -1.07 34.73
N VAL A 210 28.44 -1.39 35.22
CA VAL A 210 28.69 -1.49 36.66
C VAL A 210 28.55 -0.12 37.34
N ALA A 211 29.10 0.93 36.75
CA ALA A 211 28.99 2.30 37.26
C ALA A 211 27.53 2.77 37.27
N TRP A 212 26.82 2.59 36.16
CA TRP A 212 25.39 2.86 36.03
C TRP A 212 24.58 2.14 37.10
N SER A 213 24.81 0.83 37.30
CA SER A 213 24.07 0.06 38.31
C SER A 213 24.22 0.61 39.72
N ARG A 214 25.37 1.22 40.06
CA ARG A 214 25.62 1.81 41.39
C ARG A 214 24.80 3.07 41.58
N THR A 215 24.79 3.96 40.59
CA THR A 215 24.04 5.21 40.60
C THR A 215 22.54 4.95 40.60
N SER A 216 22.06 4.15 39.63
CA SER A 216 20.65 3.79 39.49
C SER A 216 20.11 3.09 40.74
N ARG A 217 20.90 2.22 41.38
CA ARG A 217 20.49 1.57 42.63
C ARG A 217 20.22 2.57 43.76
N ILE A 218 21.02 3.64 43.86
CA ILE A 218 20.83 4.67 44.90
C ILE A 218 19.52 5.42 44.64
N GLU A 219 19.30 5.84 43.38
CA GLU A 219 18.07 6.53 42.96
C GLU A 219 16.81 5.70 43.20
N GLN A 220 16.87 4.40 42.95
CA GLN A 220 15.73 3.49 43.12
C GLN A 220 15.54 2.99 44.57
N GLY A 221 16.31 3.50 45.54
CA GLY A 221 16.17 3.14 46.96
C GLY A 221 16.66 1.74 47.31
N GLY A 222 17.64 1.22 46.56
CA GLY A 222 18.30 -0.06 46.81
C GLY A 222 17.95 -1.17 45.81
N MET A 223 18.84 -2.15 45.67
CA MET A 223 18.74 -3.16 44.59
C MET A 223 17.56 -4.11 44.77
N ARG A 224 17.20 -4.44 46.03
CA ARG A 224 16.03 -5.28 46.32
C ARG A 224 14.73 -4.60 45.91
N LYS A 225 14.60 -3.30 46.22
CA LYS A 225 13.44 -2.48 45.86
C LYS A 225 13.34 -2.34 44.35
N TRP A 226 14.43 -1.93 43.70
CA TRP A 226 14.52 -1.82 42.24
C TRP A 226 14.12 -3.11 41.54
N ALA A 227 14.69 -4.25 41.95
CA ALA A 227 14.41 -5.55 41.36
C ALA A 227 12.96 -6.02 41.57
N ALA A 228 12.40 -5.82 42.77
CA ALA A 228 10.99 -6.15 43.05
C ALA A 228 10.03 -5.32 42.20
N GLU A 229 10.32 -4.03 42.06
CA GLU A 229 9.52 -3.06 41.32
C GLU A 229 9.57 -3.25 39.79
N THR A 230 10.62 -3.87 39.27
CA THR A 230 10.76 -4.21 37.84
C THR A 230 10.49 -5.69 37.55
N GLY A 231 10.12 -6.49 38.55
CA GLY A 231 9.87 -7.93 38.37
C GLY A 231 11.13 -8.74 37.99
N VAL A 232 12.31 -8.26 38.39
CA VAL A 232 13.60 -8.88 38.09
C VAL A 232 14.06 -9.68 39.32
N ALA A 233 14.54 -10.92 39.12
CA ALA A 233 14.96 -11.76 40.23
C ALA A 233 16.16 -11.15 40.99
N PRO A 234 16.20 -11.20 42.34
CA PRO A 234 17.29 -10.60 43.14
C PRO A 234 18.69 -11.13 42.80
N VAL A 235 18.81 -12.32 42.21
CA VAL A 235 20.10 -12.89 41.76
C VAL A 235 20.83 -11.99 40.76
N TYR A 236 20.10 -11.19 39.98
CA TYR A 236 20.70 -10.26 39.01
C TYR A 236 21.37 -9.04 39.68
N ALA A 237 21.07 -8.78 40.97
CA ALA A 237 21.83 -7.85 41.81
C ALA A 237 23.29 -8.24 41.96
N ALA A 238 23.53 -9.53 42.20
CA ALA A 238 24.87 -10.08 42.39
C ALA A 238 25.66 -10.08 41.08
N ALA A 239 24.98 -10.14 39.92
CA ALA A 239 25.64 -10.14 38.61
C ALA A 239 26.45 -8.84 38.37
N PHE A 240 25.94 -7.68 38.78
CA PHE A 240 26.66 -6.41 38.68
C PHE A 240 27.92 -6.37 39.57
N GLN A 241 27.83 -6.92 40.78
CA GLN A 241 28.95 -6.94 41.73
C GLN A 241 30.04 -7.91 41.30
N ASN A 242 29.63 -9.09 40.83
CA ASN A 242 30.53 -10.17 40.42
C ASN A 242 30.98 -10.04 38.95
N ARG A 243 30.59 -8.96 38.27
CA ARG A 243 30.87 -8.70 36.84
C ARG A 243 30.45 -9.84 35.92
N GLN A 244 29.34 -10.51 36.24
CA GLN A 244 28.79 -11.61 35.45
C GLN A 244 27.88 -11.09 34.34
N ALA A 245 27.81 -11.85 33.24
CA ALA A 245 26.90 -11.55 32.15
C ALA A 245 25.44 -11.53 32.64
N LEU A 246 24.67 -10.55 32.17
CA LEU A 246 23.30 -10.31 32.62
C LEU A 246 22.33 -10.68 31.50
N ARG A 247 21.15 -11.24 31.83
CA ARG A 247 20.13 -11.49 30.80
C ARG A 247 19.68 -10.18 30.18
N ALA A 248 19.62 -10.13 28.85
CA ALA A 248 19.21 -8.96 28.09
C ALA A 248 17.83 -8.45 28.52
N GLY A 249 16.85 -9.35 28.67
CA GLY A 249 15.52 -8.98 29.16
C GLY A 249 15.50 -8.47 30.61
N ALA A 250 16.37 -8.99 31.47
CA ALA A 250 16.48 -8.47 32.84
C ALA A 250 17.08 -7.05 32.86
N LEU A 251 18.06 -6.78 31.99
CA LEU A 251 18.62 -5.43 31.83
C LEU A 251 17.59 -4.45 31.27
N ARG A 252 16.81 -4.86 30.26
CA ARG A 252 15.68 -4.09 29.71
C ARG A 252 14.67 -3.72 30.79
N ASP A 253 14.27 -4.70 31.61
CA ASP A 253 13.27 -4.48 32.67
C ASP A 253 13.82 -3.54 33.76
N LEU A 254 15.08 -3.68 34.16
CA LEU A 254 15.75 -2.74 35.06
C LEU A 254 15.83 -1.32 34.48
N ALA A 255 16.16 -1.21 33.20
CA ALA A 255 16.28 0.07 32.48
C ALA A 255 14.93 0.77 32.28
N SER A 256 13.79 0.08 32.40
CA SER A 256 12.46 0.69 32.23
C SER A 256 12.12 1.78 33.25
N ARG A 257 12.82 1.81 34.40
CA ARG A 257 12.64 2.80 35.48
C ARG A 257 13.76 3.84 35.56
N VAL A 258 14.73 3.81 34.64
CA VAL A 258 15.89 4.69 34.64
C VAL A 258 16.03 5.34 33.29
N THR A 259 16.30 6.64 33.27
CA THR A 259 16.18 7.47 32.06
C THR A 259 17.21 7.11 30.98
N GLU A 260 18.42 6.70 31.37
CA GLU A 260 19.50 6.41 30.43
C GLU A 260 20.25 5.11 30.79
N LEU A 261 20.49 4.29 29.77
CA LEU A 261 21.32 3.10 29.84
C LEU A 261 22.68 3.41 29.19
N PRO A 262 23.82 3.04 29.81
CA PRO A 262 25.12 3.26 29.22
C PRO A 262 25.33 2.42 27.94
N PRO A 263 26.34 2.74 27.13
CA PRO A 263 26.72 1.93 25.98
C PRO A 263 27.00 0.47 26.37
N LEU A 264 26.43 -0.44 25.59
CA LEU A 264 26.70 -1.88 25.71
C LEU A 264 27.92 -2.25 24.85
N ASP A 265 28.51 -3.42 25.11
CA ASP A 265 29.62 -3.97 24.31
C ASP A 265 29.23 -4.38 22.87
N GLY A 266 27.97 -4.14 22.47
CA GLY A 266 27.43 -4.48 21.15
C GLY A 266 27.32 -5.98 20.89
N ARG A 267 27.54 -6.83 21.90
CA ARG A 267 27.54 -8.29 21.76
C ARG A 267 26.41 -8.94 22.54
N LEU A 268 25.81 -9.96 21.93
CA LEU A 268 24.85 -10.86 22.54
C LEU A 268 25.53 -12.21 22.80
N ARG A 269 25.20 -12.84 23.93
CA ARG A 269 25.77 -14.12 24.37
C ARG A 269 24.67 -15.13 24.68
N SER A 270 24.88 -16.39 24.35
CA SER A 270 23.98 -17.48 24.74
C SER A 270 24.39 -18.06 26.10
N SER A 271 23.49 -18.83 26.73
CA SER A 271 23.83 -19.58 27.95
C SER A 271 24.89 -20.67 27.72
N THR A 272 25.15 -21.06 26.46
CA THR A 272 26.12 -22.09 26.08
C THR A 272 27.49 -21.51 25.71
N GLY A 273 27.70 -20.20 25.88
CA GLY A 273 28.98 -19.53 25.63
C GLY A 273 29.14 -18.96 24.22
N GLY A 274 28.20 -19.18 23.30
CA GLY A 274 28.22 -18.55 21.97
C GLY A 274 28.04 -17.04 22.06
N SER A 275 28.72 -16.29 21.19
CA SER A 275 28.61 -14.82 21.13
C SER A 275 28.36 -14.37 19.70
N LEU A 276 27.63 -13.27 19.53
CA LEU A 276 27.46 -12.59 18.25
C LEU A 276 27.47 -11.08 18.44
N ARG A 277 27.84 -10.36 17.37
CA ARG A 277 27.73 -8.91 17.25
C ARG A 277 26.32 -8.53 16.79
N PHE A 278 25.71 -7.58 17.49
CA PHE A 278 24.41 -7.04 17.07
C PHE A 278 24.62 -5.94 16.01
N PRO A 279 23.90 -5.99 14.87
CA PRO A 279 23.99 -4.95 13.86
C PRO A 279 23.35 -3.66 14.36
N LEU A 280 24.05 -2.52 14.26
CA LEU A 280 23.53 -1.22 14.72
C LEU A 280 22.61 -0.55 13.68
N SER A 281 22.80 -0.88 12.40
CA SER A 281 22.03 -0.35 11.30
C SER A 281 21.54 -1.45 10.35
N PHE A 282 20.46 -1.13 9.63
CA PHE A 282 19.92 -1.93 8.55
C PHE A 282 20.44 -1.39 7.21
N ASP A 283 21.50 -2.02 6.71
CA ASP A 283 22.22 -1.64 5.49
C ASP A 283 21.99 -2.63 4.34
N ALA A 284 22.56 -2.33 3.17
CA ALA A 284 22.45 -3.18 1.98
C ALA A 284 23.03 -4.60 2.20
N ARG A 285 24.10 -4.76 2.99
CA ARG A 285 24.75 -6.06 3.23
C ARG A 285 23.85 -6.97 4.06
N LEU A 286 23.30 -6.44 5.14
CA LEU A 286 22.34 -7.13 5.99
C LEU A 286 21.07 -7.46 5.21
N ALA A 287 20.56 -6.51 4.43
CA ALA A 287 19.38 -6.74 3.59
C ALA A 287 19.60 -7.88 2.58
N ARG A 288 20.75 -7.92 1.90
CA ARG A 288 21.12 -9.01 0.98
C ARG A 288 21.22 -10.36 1.67
N LEU A 289 21.87 -10.42 2.83
CA LEU A 289 21.94 -11.64 3.66
C LEU A 289 20.55 -12.15 4.08
N LEU A 290 19.66 -11.25 4.51
CA LEU A 290 18.29 -11.62 4.85
C LEU A 290 17.50 -12.09 3.61
N GLY A 291 17.77 -11.54 2.43
CA GLY A 291 17.23 -12.04 1.16
C GLY A 291 17.62 -13.49 0.90
N TYR A 292 18.90 -13.83 1.09
CA TYR A 292 19.40 -15.20 0.98
C TYR A 292 18.73 -16.16 1.98
N LEU A 293 18.68 -15.77 3.25
CA LEU A 293 18.05 -16.58 4.29
C LEU A 293 16.55 -16.75 4.06
N LEU A 294 15.86 -15.74 3.51
CA LEU A 294 14.44 -15.85 3.21
C LEU A 294 14.18 -16.80 2.03
N ALA A 295 15.06 -16.83 1.03
CA ALA A 295 14.96 -17.77 -0.10
C ALA A 295 15.26 -19.21 0.36
N GLU A 296 16.51 -19.47 0.75
CA GLU A 296 17.06 -20.83 0.90
C GLU A 296 17.29 -21.24 2.36
N GLY A 297 17.06 -20.34 3.32
CA GLY A 297 17.21 -20.64 4.74
C GLY A 297 16.16 -21.65 5.21
N CYS A 298 16.64 -22.69 5.90
CA CYS A 298 15.84 -23.72 6.54
C CYS A 298 16.06 -23.68 8.06
N SER A 299 14.98 -23.66 8.82
CA SER A 299 15.04 -23.61 10.28
C SER A 299 14.79 -24.99 10.88
N LEU A 300 15.77 -25.49 11.64
CA LEU A 300 15.64 -26.73 12.41
C LEU A 300 15.35 -26.39 13.88
N VAL A 301 14.05 -26.28 14.19
CA VAL A 301 13.56 -25.82 15.50
C VAL A 301 14.10 -26.67 16.65
N GLN A 302 14.09 -28.00 16.51
CA GLN A 302 14.57 -28.92 17.55
C GLN A 302 16.07 -28.77 17.83
N ALA A 303 16.85 -28.34 16.83
CA ALA A 303 18.28 -28.14 16.95
C ALA A 303 18.67 -26.68 17.24
N HIS A 304 17.69 -25.76 17.35
CA HIS A 304 17.92 -24.31 17.43
C HIS A 304 18.93 -23.80 16.38
N ARG A 305 18.85 -24.36 15.17
CA ARG A 305 19.81 -24.17 14.08
C ARG A 305 19.12 -23.59 12.85
N ILE A 306 19.81 -22.70 12.16
CA ILE A 306 19.45 -22.30 10.80
C ILE A 306 20.46 -22.91 9.85
N GLU A 307 19.98 -23.48 8.76
CA GLU A 307 20.83 -24.00 7.69
C GLU A 307 20.56 -23.22 6.41
N PHE A 308 21.62 -22.94 5.69
CA PHE A 308 21.56 -22.33 4.38
C PHE A 308 22.29 -23.24 3.40
N SER A 309 21.70 -23.46 2.23
CA SER A 309 22.35 -24.22 1.17
C SER A 309 21.98 -23.65 -0.18
N ASN A 310 22.95 -23.56 -1.07
CA ASN A 310 22.71 -23.18 -2.46
C ASN A 310 23.58 -24.03 -3.39
N SER A 311 23.15 -24.27 -4.62
CA SER A 311 23.94 -25.02 -5.60
C SER A 311 25.16 -24.25 -6.12
N ASP A 312 25.16 -22.91 -6.03
CA ASP A 312 26.33 -22.09 -6.37
C ASP A 312 27.22 -21.85 -5.13
N LEU A 313 28.46 -22.34 -5.20
CA LEU A 313 29.43 -22.20 -4.10
C LEU A 313 29.81 -20.74 -3.83
N HIS A 314 29.73 -19.83 -4.82
CA HIS A 314 30.00 -18.40 -4.61
C HIS A 314 28.98 -17.78 -3.67
N VAL A 315 27.70 -18.16 -3.81
CA VAL A 315 26.62 -17.69 -2.94
C VAL A 315 26.81 -18.19 -1.51
N ASN A 316 27.18 -19.46 -1.33
CA ASN A 316 27.47 -20.01 -0.01
C ASN A 316 28.65 -19.29 0.68
N LYS A 317 29.72 -19.01 -0.07
CA LYS A 317 30.88 -18.26 0.43
C LYS A 317 30.51 -16.83 0.81
N GLU A 318 29.67 -16.16 0.02
CA GLU A 318 29.17 -14.81 0.34
C GLU A 318 28.34 -14.82 1.63
N VAL A 319 27.41 -15.76 1.80
CA VAL A 319 26.60 -15.89 3.02
C VAL A 319 27.49 -16.15 4.24
N HIS A 320 28.48 -17.04 4.12
CA HIS A 320 29.46 -17.29 5.19
C HIS A 320 30.23 -16.01 5.55
N ALA A 321 30.78 -15.30 4.56
CA ALA A 321 31.53 -14.07 4.79
C ALA A 321 30.64 -12.96 5.39
N ALA A 322 29.37 -12.86 4.97
CA ALA A 322 28.42 -11.90 5.51
C ALA A 322 28.06 -12.19 6.97
N LEU A 323 27.86 -13.47 7.34
CA LEU A 323 27.62 -13.88 8.73
C LEU A 323 28.81 -13.51 9.63
N GLN A 324 30.03 -13.73 9.16
CA GLN A 324 31.24 -13.32 9.89
C GLN A 324 31.36 -11.79 9.98
N ALA A 325 31.21 -11.07 8.87
CA ALA A 325 31.44 -9.63 8.83
C ALA A 325 30.39 -8.83 9.62
N ILE A 326 29.11 -9.23 9.55
CA ILE A 326 28.00 -8.51 10.17
C ILE A 326 27.82 -8.94 11.63
N PHE A 327 27.85 -10.24 11.88
CA PHE A 327 27.49 -10.81 13.17
C PHE A 327 28.66 -11.41 13.95
N ASP A 328 29.87 -11.45 13.39
CA ASP A 328 31.03 -12.07 14.04
C ASP A 328 30.74 -13.55 14.40
N LEU A 329 30.03 -14.23 13.49
CA LEU A 329 29.53 -15.59 13.66
C LEU A 329 30.35 -16.59 12.85
N ASP A 330 31.15 -17.37 13.56
CA ASP A 330 31.80 -18.55 12.97
C ASP A 330 30.77 -19.64 12.70
N VAL A 331 30.59 -19.99 11.42
CA VAL A 331 29.62 -21.01 10.99
C VAL A 331 30.34 -22.20 10.37
N SER A 332 29.86 -23.40 10.71
CA SER A 332 30.40 -24.63 10.15
C SER A 332 29.79 -24.91 8.79
N THR A 333 30.58 -25.47 7.87
CA THR A 333 30.15 -25.79 6.51
C THR A 333 30.34 -27.27 6.23
N LEU A 334 29.33 -27.90 5.65
CA LEU A 334 29.37 -29.29 5.22
C LEU A 334 29.15 -29.33 3.70
N VAL A 335 29.94 -30.13 2.98
CA VAL A 335 29.76 -30.33 1.53
C VAL A 335 29.36 -31.78 1.32
N GLU A 336 28.13 -32.00 0.85
CA GLU A 336 27.57 -33.32 0.54
C GLU A 336 26.99 -33.27 -0.88
N ASP A 337 27.32 -34.25 -1.72
CA ASP A 337 26.83 -34.39 -3.10
C ASP A 337 26.96 -33.11 -3.97
N GLY A 338 28.04 -32.34 -3.76
CA GLY A 338 28.29 -31.08 -4.48
C GLY A 338 27.44 -29.90 -4.01
N CYS A 339 26.60 -30.08 -2.98
CA CYS A 339 25.86 -29.02 -2.32
C CYS A 339 26.58 -28.62 -1.02
N MET A 340 26.91 -27.33 -0.90
CA MET A 340 27.45 -26.79 0.34
C MET A 340 26.29 -26.36 1.24
N ARG A 341 26.33 -26.80 2.49
CA ARG A 341 25.40 -26.46 3.55
C ARG A 341 26.13 -25.72 4.65
N THR A 342 25.73 -24.47 4.87
CA THR A 342 26.17 -23.62 5.98
C THR A 342 25.26 -23.84 7.17
N MET A 343 25.83 -24.26 8.30
CA MET A 343 25.13 -24.51 9.57
C MET A 343 25.38 -23.37 10.55
N ILE A 344 24.33 -22.63 10.87
CA ILE A 344 24.33 -21.50 11.79
C ILE A 344 23.86 -21.99 13.17
N ASN A 345 24.79 -22.45 13.98
CA ASN A 345 24.56 -23.01 15.32
C ASN A 345 24.52 -21.93 16.40
N SER A 346 23.60 -20.96 16.27
CA SER A 346 23.53 -19.82 17.19
C SER A 346 22.09 -19.51 17.61
N THR A 347 21.76 -19.84 18.87
CA THR A 347 20.44 -19.55 19.46
C THR A 347 20.19 -18.05 19.55
N THR A 348 21.23 -17.24 19.80
CA THR A 348 21.12 -15.78 19.83
C THR A 348 20.79 -15.22 18.45
N PHE A 349 21.43 -15.73 17.39
CA PHE A 349 21.15 -15.31 16.01
C PHE A 349 19.73 -15.69 15.60
N TRP A 350 19.32 -16.93 15.92
CA TRP A 350 17.97 -17.45 15.69
C TRP A 350 16.90 -16.53 16.29
N ARG A 351 17.05 -16.16 17.57
CA ARG A 351 16.08 -15.27 18.25
C ARG A 351 16.12 -13.85 17.70
N LEU A 352 17.32 -13.36 17.39
CA LEU A 352 17.51 -12.03 16.80
C LEU A 352 16.74 -11.91 15.49
N VAL A 353 16.95 -12.84 14.56
CA VAL A 353 16.31 -12.80 13.24
C VAL A 353 14.79 -12.97 13.34
N ASP A 354 14.31 -13.81 14.26
CA ASP A 354 12.88 -13.99 14.51
C ASP A 354 12.21 -12.71 15.03
N ARG A 355 12.74 -12.12 16.11
CA ARG A 355 12.15 -10.96 16.79
C ARG A 355 12.33 -9.67 16.01
N LEU A 356 13.49 -9.48 15.39
CA LEU A 356 13.82 -8.22 14.71
C LEU A 356 13.29 -8.20 13.28
N PHE A 357 13.47 -9.28 12.53
CA PHE A 357 13.14 -9.31 11.09
C PHE A 357 11.86 -10.10 10.79
N GLY A 358 11.26 -10.74 11.80
CA GLY A 358 9.96 -11.39 11.67
C GLY A 358 10.01 -12.64 10.78
N PHE A 359 11.08 -13.42 10.85
CA PHE A 359 11.21 -14.65 10.05
C PHE A 359 10.24 -15.77 10.45
N GLU A 360 9.61 -15.67 11.64
CA GLU A 360 8.72 -16.69 12.20
C GLU A 360 9.35 -18.06 12.19
N ILE A 361 10.43 -18.21 12.95
CA ILE A 361 11.23 -19.41 12.85
C ILE A 361 10.41 -20.66 13.25
N GLY A 362 10.44 -21.68 12.39
CA GLY A 362 9.65 -22.90 12.53
C GLY A 362 8.31 -22.86 11.81
N ALA A 363 7.91 -21.69 11.28
CA ALA A 363 6.79 -21.59 10.38
C ALA A 363 7.11 -22.23 9.02
N ASP A 364 6.05 -22.69 8.34
CA ASP A 364 6.21 -23.25 7.00
C ASP A 364 6.43 -22.15 5.94
N SER A 365 6.82 -22.58 4.73
CA SER A 365 7.13 -21.68 3.61
C SER A 365 5.97 -20.76 3.19
N ARG A 366 4.72 -21.03 3.62
CA ARG A 366 3.53 -20.22 3.30
C ARG A 366 3.38 -19.00 4.21
N ARG A 367 4.10 -18.98 5.33
CA ARG A 367 4.10 -17.88 6.31
C ARG A 367 5.30 -16.93 6.16
N LYS A 368 6.27 -17.28 5.30
CA LYS A 368 7.40 -16.39 4.96
C LYS A 368 6.88 -15.00 4.55
N ARG A 369 7.57 -13.97 5.03
CA ARG A 369 7.29 -12.55 4.75
C ARG A 369 8.58 -11.76 4.60
N ILE A 370 8.52 -10.63 3.90
CA ILE A 370 9.62 -9.67 3.83
C ILE A 370 9.78 -8.98 5.19
N PRO A 371 11.02 -8.80 5.70
CA PRO A 371 11.27 -8.00 6.88
C PRO A 371 10.71 -6.57 6.73
N PRO A 372 9.92 -6.04 7.69
CA PRO A 372 9.29 -4.73 7.57
C PRO A 372 10.25 -3.58 7.26
N GLN A 373 11.50 -3.67 7.73
CA GLN A 373 12.57 -2.70 7.51
C GLN A 373 12.88 -2.47 6.03
N VAL A 374 12.72 -3.50 5.18
CA VAL A 374 13.00 -3.40 3.74
C VAL A 374 12.06 -2.41 3.06
N PHE A 375 10.80 -2.33 3.50
CA PHE A 375 9.82 -1.45 2.88
C PHE A 375 10.10 0.04 3.11
N VAL A 376 10.71 0.37 4.24
CA VAL A 376 11.08 1.74 4.60
C VAL A 376 12.50 2.11 4.18
N ALA A 377 13.34 1.14 3.80
CA ALA A 377 14.74 1.39 3.47
C ALA A 377 14.92 2.17 2.14
N ALA A 378 16.13 2.66 1.89
CA ALA A 378 16.51 3.24 0.61
C ALA A 378 16.49 2.21 -0.55
N ASP A 379 16.45 2.69 -1.79
CA ASP A 379 16.30 1.83 -2.98
C ASP A 379 17.46 0.86 -3.16
N ASP A 380 18.70 1.26 -2.86
CA ASP A 380 19.88 0.41 -2.88
C ASP A 380 19.76 -0.78 -1.89
N VAL A 381 19.23 -0.53 -0.69
CA VAL A 381 18.96 -1.57 0.32
C VAL A 381 17.85 -2.52 -0.16
N ARG A 382 16.78 -1.98 -0.77
CA ARG A 382 15.68 -2.77 -1.36
C ARG A 382 16.19 -3.66 -2.51
N TRP A 383 17.04 -3.13 -3.38
CA TRP A 383 17.67 -3.88 -4.46
C TRP A 383 18.64 -4.94 -3.94
N ALA A 384 19.37 -4.65 -2.86
CA ALA A 384 20.25 -5.63 -2.22
C ALA A 384 19.46 -6.80 -1.63
N PHE A 385 18.34 -6.52 -0.94
CA PHE A 385 17.41 -7.55 -0.47
C PHE A 385 16.87 -8.41 -1.62
N LEU A 386 16.36 -7.77 -2.69
CA LEU A 386 15.86 -8.48 -3.87
C LEU A 386 16.95 -9.29 -4.57
N SER A 387 18.20 -8.82 -4.57
CA SER A 387 19.34 -9.55 -5.12
C SER A 387 19.52 -10.89 -4.38
N GLY A 388 19.59 -10.86 -3.05
CA GLY A 388 19.70 -12.09 -2.25
C GLY A 388 18.50 -13.01 -2.41
N LEU A 389 17.28 -12.46 -2.46
CA LEU A 389 16.05 -13.24 -2.62
C LEU A 389 15.96 -13.91 -4.01
N PHE A 390 16.29 -13.18 -5.08
CA PHE A 390 16.16 -13.65 -6.46
C PHE A 390 17.31 -14.57 -6.89
N GLU A 391 18.49 -14.42 -6.28
CA GLU A 391 19.60 -15.36 -6.46
C GLU A 391 19.23 -16.78 -6.01
N GLY A 392 18.38 -16.94 -4.99
CA GLY A 392 17.81 -18.25 -4.65
C GLY A 392 16.67 -18.63 -5.60
N ASP A 393 15.53 -17.96 -5.45
CA ASP A 393 14.23 -18.46 -5.90
C ASP A 393 13.75 -17.94 -7.27
N ALA A 394 14.46 -17.00 -7.91
CA ALA A 394 14.02 -16.42 -9.18
C ALA A 394 14.66 -17.09 -10.40
N HIS A 395 13.85 -17.19 -11.45
CA HIS A 395 14.21 -17.69 -12.77
C HIS A 395 14.21 -16.55 -13.79
N PHE A 396 15.31 -16.45 -14.54
CA PHE A 396 15.54 -15.42 -15.55
C PHE A 396 15.50 -16.11 -16.92
N CYS A 397 14.58 -15.68 -17.78
CA CYS A 397 14.37 -16.28 -19.08
C CYS A 397 14.64 -15.24 -20.16
N VAL A 398 15.56 -15.57 -21.07
CA VAL A 398 15.77 -14.88 -22.35
C VAL A 398 15.85 -15.97 -23.41
N ARG A 399 14.82 -16.08 -24.23
CA ARG A 399 14.76 -17.08 -25.31
C ARG A 399 14.65 -16.37 -26.66
N PRO A 400 15.55 -16.67 -27.61
CA PRO A 400 15.41 -16.15 -28.96
C PRO A 400 14.11 -16.66 -29.60
N PRO A 401 13.63 -16.00 -30.67
CA PRO A 401 12.49 -16.46 -31.43
C PRO A 401 12.68 -17.92 -31.86
N HIS A 402 11.64 -18.75 -31.74
CA HIS A 402 11.66 -20.13 -32.23
C HIS A 402 10.37 -20.45 -32.97
N GLY A 403 10.49 -20.92 -34.23
CA GLY A 403 9.36 -21.15 -35.14
C GLY A 403 8.68 -19.86 -35.60
N ASN A 404 7.37 -19.90 -35.89
CA ASN A 404 6.54 -18.76 -36.32
C ASN A 404 6.26 -17.70 -35.22
N LYS A 405 6.98 -17.73 -34.10
CA LYS A 405 6.78 -16.77 -33.00
C LYS A 405 7.67 -15.55 -33.21
N ASN A 406 7.07 -14.38 -33.42
CA ASN A 406 7.80 -13.12 -33.52
C ASN A 406 8.28 -12.65 -32.14
N GLY A 407 9.59 -12.36 -32.03
CA GLY A 407 10.20 -11.65 -30.91
C GLY A 407 10.87 -12.53 -29.85
N THR A 408 11.94 -12.00 -29.25
CA THR A 408 12.64 -12.60 -28.10
C THR A 408 11.69 -12.63 -26.89
N GLN A 409 11.49 -13.82 -26.32
CA GLN A 409 10.71 -13.97 -25.09
C GLN A 409 11.62 -13.72 -23.88
N ALA A 410 11.36 -12.65 -23.15
CA ALA A 410 12.11 -12.30 -21.94
C ALA A 410 11.19 -12.03 -20.74
N TYR A 411 11.52 -12.62 -19.59
CA TYR A 411 10.82 -12.39 -18.31
C TYR A 411 11.65 -12.81 -17.10
N VAL A 412 11.28 -12.28 -15.93
CA VAL A 412 11.73 -12.78 -14.61
C VAL A 412 10.53 -13.42 -13.91
N GLU A 413 10.72 -14.62 -13.36
CA GLU A 413 9.71 -15.35 -12.55
C GLU A 413 10.28 -15.64 -11.16
N TYR A 414 9.71 -15.02 -10.12
CA TYR A 414 9.95 -15.39 -8.72
C TYR A 414 8.79 -16.26 -8.21
N SER A 415 9.06 -17.45 -7.70
CA SER A 415 8.02 -18.39 -7.22
C SER A 415 8.04 -18.53 -5.71
N THR A 416 6.87 -18.50 -5.07
CA THR A 416 6.76 -18.74 -3.62
C THR A 416 5.47 -19.47 -3.24
N ALA A 417 5.49 -20.22 -2.14
CA ALA A 417 4.29 -20.80 -1.54
C ALA A 417 3.52 -19.80 -0.66
N SER A 418 4.17 -18.72 -0.24
CA SER A 418 3.57 -17.67 0.58
C SER A 418 2.87 -16.66 -0.31
N ARG A 419 1.54 -16.61 -0.18
CA ARG A 419 0.72 -15.59 -0.84
C ARG A 419 1.17 -14.20 -0.42
N GLN A 420 1.32 -13.98 0.89
CA GLN A 420 1.74 -12.70 1.45
C GLN A 420 3.10 -12.26 0.89
N LEU A 421 4.07 -13.18 0.78
CA LEU A 421 5.37 -12.88 0.20
C LEU A 421 5.27 -12.47 -1.26
N ALA A 422 4.43 -13.11 -2.08
CA ALA A 422 4.23 -12.72 -3.48
C ALA A 422 3.64 -11.30 -3.60
N HIS A 423 2.67 -10.94 -2.75
CA HIS A 423 2.12 -9.59 -2.69
C HIS A 423 3.16 -8.57 -2.21
N GLN A 424 3.95 -8.91 -1.20
CA GLN A 424 5.03 -8.08 -0.65
C GLN A 424 6.16 -7.84 -1.66
N VAL A 425 6.59 -8.86 -2.40
CA VAL A 425 7.56 -8.70 -3.51
C VAL A 425 6.99 -7.80 -4.59
N THR A 426 5.72 -7.95 -4.94
CA THR A 426 5.05 -7.06 -5.90
C THR A 426 5.00 -5.61 -5.41
N GLY A 427 4.67 -5.39 -4.14
CA GLY A 427 4.67 -4.06 -3.51
C GLY A 427 6.07 -3.44 -3.43
N LEU A 428 7.10 -4.25 -3.20
CA LEU A 428 8.50 -3.81 -3.20
C LEU A 428 8.97 -3.42 -4.60
N LEU A 429 8.65 -4.23 -5.62
CA LEU A 429 8.93 -3.91 -7.02
C LEU A 429 8.21 -2.63 -7.46
N LEU A 430 6.96 -2.41 -7.04
CA LEU A 430 6.22 -1.18 -7.32
C LEU A 430 6.90 0.07 -6.74
N ARG A 431 7.50 -0.03 -5.54
CA ARG A 431 8.28 1.05 -4.93
C ARG A 431 9.52 1.38 -5.75
N LEU A 432 10.14 0.36 -6.34
CA LEU A 432 11.28 0.47 -7.26
C LEU A 432 10.88 0.81 -8.71
N GLY A 433 9.59 1.10 -8.95
CA GLY A 433 9.09 1.47 -10.28
C GLY A 433 8.94 0.32 -11.27
N ILE A 434 9.00 -0.93 -10.80
CA ILE A 434 8.82 -2.16 -11.56
C ILE A 434 7.40 -2.72 -11.35
N PHE A 435 6.67 -2.89 -12.43
CA PHE A 435 5.35 -3.51 -12.42
C PHE A 435 5.45 -5.02 -12.64
N ALA A 436 4.98 -5.77 -11.65
CA ALA A 436 4.88 -7.22 -11.70
C ALA A 436 3.42 -7.71 -11.68
N THR A 437 3.23 -8.93 -12.19
CA THR A 437 1.96 -9.67 -12.15
C THR A 437 2.11 -10.95 -11.34
N ILE A 438 1.08 -11.38 -10.63
CA ILE A 438 1.06 -12.62 -9.84
C ILE A 438 0.24 -13.66 -10.61
N ARG A 439 0.80 -14.86 -10.78
CA ARG A 439 0.09 -16.02 -11.36
C ARG A 439 0.07 -17.15 -10.35
N SER A 440 -1.12 -17.69 -10.10
CA SER A 440 -1.27 -18.88 -9.27
C SER A 440 -1.07 -20.15 -10.11
N ARG A 441 -0.29 -21.11 -9.61
CA ARG A 441 -0.04 -22.40 -10.27
C ARG A 441 -0.05 -23.52 -9.23
N GLU A 442 -0.71 -24.63 -9.54
CA GLU A 442 -0.53 -25.86 -8.78
C GLU A 442 0.74 -26.57 -9.24
N LYS A 443 1.69 -26.77 -8.32
CA LYS A 443 2.94 -27.49 -8.57
C LYS A 443 3.01 -28.71 -7.66
N TRP A 444 3.65 -29.79 -8.11
CA TRP A 444 3.99 -30.90 -7.23
C TRP A 444 5.03 -30.45 -6.21
N ALA A 445 4.82 -30.76 -4.94
CA ALA A 445 5.84 -30.50 -3.93
C ALA A 445 7.07 -31.40 -4.21
N THR A 446 8.19 -30.78 -4.58
CA THR A 446 9.45 -31.48 -4.90
C THR A 446 10.00 -32.25 -3.70
N ASN A 447 9.76 -31.75 -2.48
CA ASN A 447 10.35 -32.25 -1.24
C ASN A 447 9.35 -33.01 -0.33
N SER A 448 8.25 -33.54 -0.87
CA SER A 448 7.28 -34.32 -0.08
C SER A 448 7.26 -35.79 -0.52
N PRO A 449 7.42 -36.77 0.40
CA PRO A 449 7.41 -38.20 0.07
C PRO A 449 6.12 -38.64 -0.64
N ARG A 450 5.01 -37.96 -0.33
CA ARG A 450 3.77 -38.04 -1.11
C ARG A 450 3.73 -36.87 -2.08
N ARG A 451 3.75 -37.17 -3.38
CA ARG A 451 3.46 -36.20 -4.45
C ARG A 451 2.10 -35.58 -4.17
N LYS A 452 2.08 -34.39 -3.57
CA LYS A 452 0.88 -33.59 -3.33
C LYS A 452 1.02 -32.32 -4.15
N LYS A 453 0.00 -32.02 -4.97
CA LYS A 453 -0.10 -30.73 -5.63
C LYS A 453 -0.30 -29.65 -4.56
N ARG A 454 0.45 -28.57 -4.68
CA ARG A 454 0.38 -27.41 -3.79
C ARG A 454 0.28 -26.14 -4.63
N LEU A 455 -0.48 -25.17 -4.12
CA LEU A 455 -0.61 -23.86 -4.72
C LEU A 455 0.69 -23.05 -4.51
N TYR A 456 1.22 -22.51 -5.60
CA TYR A 456 2.34 -21.57 -5.62
C TYR A 456 1.93 -20.30 -6.36
N PHE A 457 2.59 -19.19 -6.02
CA PHE A 457 2.40 -17.88 -6.60
C PHE A 457 3.69 -17.47 -7.34
N SER A 458 3.58 -17.25 -8.63
CA SER A 458 4.66 -16.78 -9.50
C SER A 458 4.51 -15.27 -9.73
N VAL A 459 5.43 -14.47 -9.20
CA VAL A 459 5.59 -13.04 -9.50
C VAL A 459 6.37 -12.92 -10.80
N MET A 460 5.74 -12.38 -11.84
CA MET A 460 6.26 -12.28 -13.19
C MET A 460 6.52 -10.82 -13.56
N VAL A 461 7.73 -10.51 -14.02
CA VAL A 461 8.07 -9.22 -14.64
C VAL A 461 8.31 -9.41 -16.12
N TYR A 462 7.68 -8.56 -16.92
CA TYR A 462 7.77 -8.53 -18.37
C TYR A 462 8.20 -7.16 -18.88
N GLY A 463 8.63 -7.12 -20.15
CA GLY A 463 8.95 -5.89 -20.87
C GLY A 463 10.42 -5.53 -20.77
N ALA A 464 11.07 -5.39 -21.92
CA ALA A 464 12.52 -5.20 -22.04
C ALA A 464 13.05 -4.01 -21.21
N HIS A 465 12.29 -2.91 -21.10
CA HIS A 465 12.69 -1.78 -20.27
C HIS A 465 12.79 -2.14 -18.78
N GLN A 466 11.75 -2.76 -18.21
CA GLN A 466 11.73 -3.11 -16.79
C GLN A 466 12.80 -4.15 -16.47
N LEU A 467 12.98 -5.11 -17.38
CA LEU A 467 13.98 -6.16 -17.26
C LEU A 467 15.42 -5.61 -17.28
N ARG A 468 15.70 -4.61 -18.11
CA ARG A 468 17.00 -3.90 -18.10
C ARG A 468 17.21 -3.14 -16.79
N VAL A 469 16.22 -2.36 -16.35
CA VAL A 469 16.29 -1.65 -15.06
C VAL A 469 16.57 -2.64 -13.92
N MET A 470 15.88 -3.79 -13.88
CA MET A 470 16.18 -4.83 -12.90
C MET A 470 17.61 -5.35 -13.03
N ALA A 471 18.07 -5.64 -14.25
CA ALA A 471 19.42 -6.15 -14.46
C ALA A 471 20.52 -5.14 -14.10
N ASP A 472 20.25 -3.84 -14.21
CA ASP A 472 21.20 -2.78 -13.82
C ASP A 472 21.37 -2.65 -12.30
N HIS A 473 20.35 -3.05 -11.52
CA HIS A 473 20.36 -2.89 -10.06
C HIS A 473 20.53 -4.20 -9.29
N LEU A 474 20.12 -5.34 -9.86
CA LEU A 474 20.36 -6.65 -9.27
C LEU A 474 21.85 -7.01 -9.40
N GLY A 475 22.43 -7.53 -8.33
CA GLY A 475 23.81 -8.02 -8.33
C GLY A 475 23.84 -9.51 -8.05
N PHE A 476 24.19 -10.33 -9.04
CA PHE A 476 24.26 -11.78 -8.87
C PHE A 476 25.68 -12.33 -8.88
N LEU A 477 25.83 -13.54 -8.36
CA LEU A 477 27.09 -14.27 -8.37
C LEU A 477 27.05 -15.45 -9.36
N GLY A 478 28.25 -15.90 -9.73
CA GLY A 478 28.47 -17.12 -10.51
C GLY A 478 27.65 -17.18 -11.80
N ALA A 479 26.95 -18.30 -12.03
CA ALA A 479 26.31 -18.58 -13.31
C ALA A 479 25.05 -17.71 -13.58
N LYS A 480 24.37 -17.23 -12.53
CA LYS A 480 23.18 -16.37 -12.67
C LYS A 480 23.54 -14.96 -13.12
N GLN A 481 24.77 -14.48 -12.87
CA GLN A 481 25.24 -13.18 -13.38
C GLN A 481 25.13 -13.08 -14.91
N ALA A 482 25.48 -14.15 -15.63
CA ALA A 482 25.35 -14.20 -17.09
C ALA A 482 23.89 -14.01 -17.58
N GLN A 483 22.88 -14.32 -16.75
CA GLN A 483 21.48 -14.05 -17.11
C GLN A 483 21.13 -12.57 -17.01
N LEU A 484 21.70 -11.83 -16.05
CA LEU A 484 21.54 -10.38 -15.97
C LEU A 484 22.17 -9.70 -17.18
N ASP A 485 23.34 -10.15 -17.62
CA ASP A 485 24.02 -9.61 -18.80
C ASP A 485 23.17 -9.83 -20.06
N ARG A 486 22.51 -11.00 -20.20
CA ARG A 486 21.54 -11.25 -21.28
C ARG A 486 20.33 -10.33 -21.21
N LEU A 487 19.84 -10.00 -20.02
CA LEU A 487 18.74 -9.03 -19.87
C LEU A 487 19.17 -7.60 -20.24
N ARG A 488 20.38 -7.19 -19.88
CA ARG A 488 20.96 -5.88 -20.27
C ARG A 488 21.05 -5.74 -21.78
N ALA A 489 21.42 -6.83 -22.46
CA ALA A 489 21.55 -6.90 -23.91
C ALA A 489 20.22 -7.00 -24.69
N LEU A 490 19.05 -6.96 -24.02
CA LEU A 490 17.76 -7.00 -24.72
C LEU A 490 17.58 -5.77 -25.61
N GLU A 491 17.40 -6.01 -26.91
CA GLU A 491 17.02 -4.97 -27.87
C GLU A 491 15.65 -4.38 -27.51
N ALA A 492 15.56 -3.06 -27.57
CA ALA A 492 14.41 -2.32 -27.10
C ALA A 492 13.33 -2.26 -28.18
N GLU A 493 12.55 -3.31 -28.45
CA GLU A 493 11.36 -3.14 -29.30
C GLU A 493 10.25 -4.21 -29.26
N VAL A 494 10.14 -4.98 -28.18
CA VAL A 494 8.91 -5.77 -27.94
C VAL A 494 8.37 -5.42 -26.56
N ASN A 495 7.66 -4.29 -26.47
CA ASN A 495 6.80 -4.05 -25.32
C ASN A 495 5.52 -4.86 -25.55
N PRO A 496 5.24 -5.90 -24.76
CA PRO A 496 3.92 -6.50 -24.81
C PRO A 496 2.93 -5.43 -24.34
N ASN A 497 2.01 -5.01 -25.21
CA ASN A 497 1.09 -3.88 -25.02
C ASN A 497 0.13 -4.09 -23.83
N HIS A 498 0.64 -4.06 -22.59
CA HIS A 498 -0.12 -4.33 -21.36
C HIS A 498 -0.56 -3.04 -20.65
N ASP A 499 0.30 -2.00 -20.63
CA ASP A 499 -0.02 -0.69 -20.03
C ASP A 499 -0.86 0.16 -21.00
N VAL A 500 -2.16 -0.14 -21.00
CA VAL A 500 -3.20 0.48 -21.83
C VAL A 500 -3.96 1.52 -21.02
N ILE A 501 -4.31 2.64 -21.67
CA ILE A 501 -5.18 3.68 -21.12
C ILE A 501 -6.56 3.55 -21.80
N PRO A 502 -7.59 3.04 -21.10
CA PRO A 502 -8.87 2.72 -21.71
C PRO A 502 -9.69 3.97 -22.02
N GLY A 503 -10.56 3.90 -23.05
CA GLY A 503 -11.56 4.94 -23.32
C GLY A 503 -11.03 6.28 -23.85
N VAL A 504 -9.75 6.39 -24.18
CA VAL A 504 -9.14 7.67 -24.63
C VAL A 504 -9.17 7.90 -26.14
N THR A 505 -9.52 6.88 -26.94
CA THR A 505 -9.61 7.00 -28.40
C THR A 505 -10.47 8.19 -28.88
N PRO A 506 -11.66 8.46 -28.31
CA PRO A 506 -12.45 9.63 -28.67
C PRO A 506 -11.72 10.96 -28.42
N LEU A 507 -10.99 11.08 -27.32
CA LEU A 507 -10.20 12.27 -27.00
C LEU A 507 -9.06 12.49 -27.99
N VAL A 508 -8.36 11.40 -28.37
CA VAL A 508 -7.30 11.46 -29.39
C VAL A 508 -7.86 11.91 -30.74
N ARG A 509 -9.02 11.37 -31.13
CA ARG A 509 -9.71 11.75 -32.37
C ARG A 509 -10.11 13.22 -32.37
N GLU A 510 -10.66 13.70 -31.25
CA GLU A 510 -11.10 15.07 -31.12
C GLU A 510 -9.92 16.05 -31.10
N ALA A 511 -8.85 15.74 -30.37
CA ALA A 511 -7.63 16.53 -30.37
C ALA A 511 -7.03 16.66 -31.77
N ALA A 512 -6.95 15.55 -32.53
CA ALA A 512 -6.48 15.56 -33.91
C ALA A 512 -7.39 16.39 -34.84
N ARG A 513 -8.72 16.30 -34.65
CA ARG A 513 -9.70 17.07 -35.43
C ARG A 513 -9.57 18.57 -35.19
N LEU A 514 -9.51 18.98 -33.92
CA LEU A 514 -9.37 20.39 -33.52
C LEU A 514 -8.02 20.98 -33.95
N ALA A 515 -6.94 20.21 -33.85
CA ALA A 515 -5.61 20.58 -34.37
C ALA A 515 -5.53 20.66 -35.91
N GLY A 516 -6.59 20.27 -36.63
CA GLY A 516 -6.60 20.27 -38.10
C GLY A 516 -5.71 19.19 -38.72
N VAL A 517 -5.39 18.12 -37.99
CA VAL A 517 -4.52 17.05 -38.48
C VAL A 517 -5.26 16.17 -39.48
N ASN A 518 -4.84 16.17 -40.74
CA ASN A 518 -5.35 15.23 -41.73
C ASN A 518 -4.72 13.84 -41.54
N VAL A 519 -5.39 12.98 -40.78
CA VAL A 519 -4.90 11.63 -40.42
C VAL A 519 -4.68 10.74 -41.65
N LYS A 520 -5.54 10.82 -42.67
CA LYS A 520 -5.40 10.01 -43.89
C LYS A 520 -4.14 10.39 -44.68
N ARG A 521 -3.90 11.69 -44.87
CA ARG A 521 -2.72 12.21 -45.58
C ARG A 521 -1.41 11.93 -44.81
N ASN A 522 -1.49 11.89 -43.48
CA ASN A 522 -0.34 11.61 -42.61
C ASN A 522 -0.23 10.14 -42.18
N ARG A 523 -0.98 9.20 -42.77
CA ARG A 523 -1.02 7.80 -42.31
C ARG A 523 0.34 7.10 -42.29
N VAL A 524 1.21 7.44 -43.25
CA VAL A 524 2.60 6.93 -43.33
C VAL A 524 3.50 7.58 -42.28
N ARG A 525 3.33 8.88 -42.02
CA ARG A 525 4.16 9.66 -41.07
C ARG A 525 3.74 9.44 -39.62
N CYS A 526 2.45 9.21 -39.37
CA CYS A 526 1.84 9.03 -38.05
C CYS A 526 1.00 7.74 -38.00
N PRO A 527 1.60 6.56 -38.22
CA PRO A 527 0.87 5.28 -38.33
C PRO A 527 0.12 4.92 -37.05
N ARG A 528 0.68 5.30 -35.88
CA ARG A 528 0.08 5.04 -34.57
C ARG A 528 -1.11 5.95 -34.29
N LEU A 529 -1.02 7.25 -34.61
CA LEU A 529 -2.16 8.17 -34.58
C LEU A 529 -3.30 7.65 -35.45
N ALA A 530 -2.98 7.22 -36.69
CA ALA A 530 -3.99 6.63 -37.57
C ALA A 530 -4.62 5.36 -36.99
N ALA A 531 -3.82 4.47 -36.39
CA ALA A 531 -4.34 3.25 -35.76
C ALA A 531 -5.31 3.56 -34.61
N TYR A 532 -5.01 4.57 -33.78
CA TYR A 532 -5.90 4.96 -32.68
C TYR A 532 -7.16 5.65 -33.18
N VAL A 533 -7.04 6.63 -34.08
CA VAL A 533 -8.22 7.36 -34.62
C VAL A 533 -9.19 6.43 -35.34
N GLU A 534 -8.66 5.45 -36.08
CA GLU A 534 -9.41 4.42 -36.80
C GLU A 534 -9.90 3.28 -35.89
N GLY A 535 -9.53 3.25 -34.61
CA GLY A 535 -9.98 2.24 -33.65
C GLY A 535 -9.39 0.84 -33.88
N ARG A 536 -8.21 0.74 -34.52
CA ARG A 536 -7.57 -0.55 -34.86
C ARG A 536 -6.91 -1.25 -33.67
N CYS A 537 -6.60 -0.53 -32.60
CA CYS A 537 -6.00 -1.09 -31.39
C CYS A 537 -6.28 -0.23 -30.16
N GLU A 538 -6.09 -0.82 -28.97
CA GLU A 538 -6.13 -0.10 -27.71
C GLU A 538 -4.94 0.87 -27.59
N VAL A 539 -5.16 1.98 -26.89
CA VAL A 539 -4.16 3.04 -26.70
C VAL A 539 -3.21 2.65 -25.58
N THR A 540 -1.93 2.44 -25.89
CA THR A 540 -0.91 2.18 -24.87
C THR A 540 -0.35 3.49 -24.34
N ARG A 541 0.15 3.51 -23.11
CA ARG A 541 0.77 4.70 -22.52
C ARG A 541 1.95 5.25 -23.35
N PRO A 542 2.95 4.44 -23.77
CA PRO A 542 4.01 4.93 -24.65
C PRO A 542 3.49 5.38 -26.02
N GLY A 543 2.46 4.70 -26.52
CA GLY A 543 1.83 5.07 -27.77
C GLY A 543 1.07 6.40 -27.68
N LEU A 544 0.39 6.66 -26.58
CA LEU A 544 -0.30 7.92 -26.32
C LEU A 544 0.70 9.08 -26.24
N HIS A 545 1.81 8.90 -25.52
CA HIS A 545 2.90 9.88 -25.48
C HIS A 545 3.35 10.29 -26.89
N GLN A 546 3.59 9.30 -27.76
CA GLN A 546 4.00 9.56 -29.14
C GLN A 546 2.90 10.27 -29.93
N VAL A 547 1.64 9.87 -29.75
CA VAL A 547 0.52 10.46 -30.49
C VAL A 547 0.24 11.89 -30.07
N VAL A 548 0.37 12.23 -28.79
CA VAL A 548 0.31 13.63 -28.30
C VAL A 548 1.34 14.49 -29.02
N TRP A 549 2.60 14.04 -29.04
CA TRP A 549 3.67 14.73 -29.76
C TRP A 549 3.38 14.83 -31.26
N GLN A 550 2.88 13.76 -31.91
CA GLN A 550 2.52 13.77 -33.33
C GLN A 550 1.40 14.77 -33.66
N ILE A 551 0.40 14.92 -32.79
CA ILE A 551 -0.69 15.88 -32.99
C ILE A 551 -0.14 17.30 -32.90
N GLU A 552 0.70 17.58 -31.90
CA GLU A 552 1.32 18.89 -31.70
C GLU A 552 2.20 19.30 -32.90
N GLN A 553 3.01 18.38 -33.44
CA GLN A 553 3.88 18.66 -34.58
C GLN A 553 3.13 18.77 -35.92
N ALA A 554 1.97 18.15 -36.04
CA ALA A 554 1.18 18.13 -37.27
C ALA A 554 0.01 19.13 -37.25
N ALA A 555 -0.13 19.91 -36.18
CA ALA A 555 -1.20 20.88 -36.02
C ALA A 555 -1.14 21.96 -37.13
N THR A 556 -2.30 22.29 -37.70
CA THR A 556 -2.47 23.34 -38.71
C THR A 556 -3.42 24.45 -38.26
N LYS A 557 -4.00 24.30 -37.08
CA LYS A 557 -4.92 25.24 -36.42
C LYS A 557 -4.40 25.55 -35.03
N ASP A 558 -4.68 26.75 -34.54
CA ASP A 558 -4.21 27.21 -33.23
C ASP A 558 -5.21 26.95 -32.09
N GLY A 559 -4.66 26.73 -30.89
CA GLY A 559 -5.31 26.99 -29.59
C GLY A 559 -6.28 25.93 -29.04
N ASP A 560 -7.34 25.59 -29.77
CA ASP A 560 -8.53 24.95 -29.17
C ASP A 560 -8.32 23.49 -28.69
N PHE A 561 -7.29 22.82 -29.19
CA PHE A 561 -6.98 21.43 -28.84
C PHE A 561 -6.06 21.30 -27.62
N ARG A 562 -5.50 22.41 -27.10
CA ARG A 562 -4.51 22.38 -26.03
C ARG A 562 -5.02 21.74 -24.73
N PRO A 563 -6.24 22.05 -24.25
CA PRO A 563 -6.78 21.39 -23.05
C PRO A 563 -6.88 19.87 -23.20
N LEU A 564 -7.20 19.38 -24.41
CA LEU A 564 -7.24 17.94 -24.68
C LEU A 564 -5.84 17.33 -24.66
N LEU A 565 -4.83 18.00 -25.25
CA LEU A 565 -3.45 17.52 -25.18
C LEU A 565 -2.91 17.52 -23.75
N ASP A 566 -3.22 18.53 -22.94
CA ASP A 566 -2.82 18.59 -21.54
C ASP A 566 -3.48 17.44 -20.75
N ARG A 567 -4.74 17.12 -21.05
CA ARG A 567 -5.42 15.96 -20.45
C ARG A 567 -4.80 14.64 -20.88
N LEU A 568 -4.53 14.43 -22.17
CA LEU A 568 -3.84 13.24 -22.68
C LEU A 568 -2.43 13.12 -22.08
N THR A 569 -1.73 14.23 -21.90
CA THR A 569 -0.41 14.30 -21.25
C THR A 569 -0.50 13.90 -19.78
N THR A 570 -1.51 14.39 -19.05
CA THR A 570 -1.79 14.00 -17.66
C THR A 570 -2.04 12.50 -17.55
N LEU A 571 -2.88 11.94 -18.45
CA LEU A 571 -3.16 10.51 -18.49
C LEU A 571 -1.88 9.69 -18.76
N THR A 572 -1.02 10.16 -19.66
CA THR A 572 0.27 9.54 -19.99
C THR A 572 1.26 9.62 -18.84
N GLY A 573 1.26 10.73 -18.10
CA GLY A 573 2.10 10.99 -16.95
C GLY A 573 1.64 10.27 -15.69
N SER A 574 0.39 9.82 -15.59
CA SER A 574 -0.18 9.26 -14.35
C SER A 574 0.63 8.13 -13.68
N ASP A 575 0.45 8.02 -12.36
CA ASP A 575 0.97 6.91 -11.54
C ASP A 575 0.02 5.71 -11.54
N LEU A 576 -0.99 5.71 -12.43
CA LEU A 576 -2.03 4.69 -12.52
C LEU A 576 -1.71 3.64 -13.57
N TYR A 577 -2.12 2.41 -13.29
CA TYR A 577 -2.24 1.33 -14.26
C TYR A 577 -3.71 0.88 -14.26
N TRP A 578 -4.27 0.69 -15.45
CA TRP A 578 -5.69 0.34 -15.61
C TRP A 578 -5.84 -1.18 -15.74
N ASP A 579 -5.95 -1.83 -14.59
CA ASP A 579 -5.97 -3.28 -14.51
C ASP A 579 -7.36 -3.85 -14.71
N LYS A 580 -7.45 -4.94 -15.47
CA LYS A 580 -8.73 -5.54 -15.84
C LYS A 580 -9.22 -6.44 -14.72
N VAL A 581 -10.44 -6.24 -14.27
CA VAL A 581 -11.13 -7.16 -13.36
C VAL A 581 -11.38 -8.47 -14.08
N VAL A 582 -10.93 -9.58 -13.49
CA VAL A 582 -11.12 -10.93 -14.04
C VAL A 582 -12.18 -11.72 -13.29
N GLU A 583 -12.42 -11.40 -12.02
CA GLU A 583 -13.33 -12.15 -11.16
C GLU A 583 -13.80 -11.28 -10.00
N VAL A 584 -15.07 -11.44 -9.62
CA VAL A 584 -15.69 -10.84 -8.43
C VAL A 584 -16.40 -11.96 -7.68
N THR A 585 -16.04 -12.19 -6.43
CA THR A 585 -16.63 -13.25 -5.59
C THR A 585 -17.11 -12.71 -4.26
N GLU A 586 -18.23 -13.23 -3.77
CA GLU A 586 -18.67 -12.98 -2.40
C GLU A 586 -17.82 -13.82 -1.43
N VAL A 587 -17.43 -13.21 -0.31
CA VAL A 587 -16.65 -13.88 0.74
C VAL A 587 -17.23 -13.57 2.11
N ASP A 588 -17.08 -14.53 3.02
CA ASP A 588 -17.47 -14.34 4.41
C ASP A 588 -16.54 -13.32 5.09
N PRO A 589 -17.09 -12.50 5.99
CA PRO A 589 -16.28 -11.61 6.81
C PRO A 589 -15.23 -12.30 7.69
N GLU A 590 -14.14 -11.58 7.95
CA GLU A 590 -13.08 -12.06 8.86
C GLU A 590 -13.42 -11.87 10.35
N GLY A 591 -14.42 -11.04 10.65
CA GLY A 591 -14.87 -10.76 12.01
C GLY A 591 -15.99 -9.71 12.04
N ASP A 592 -16.31 -9.25 13.24
CA ASP A 592 -17.46 -8.36 13.50
C ASP A 592 -17.23 -6.91 13.05
N TRP A 593 -15.99 -6.57 12.70
CA TRP A 593 -15.60 -5.21 12.35
C TRP A 593 -14.92 -5.11 10.98
N VAL A 594 -15.29 -4.05 10.26
CA VAL A 594 -14.62 -3.53 9.05
C VAL A 594 -14.13 -2.11 9.31
N TYR A 595 -13.11 -1.70 8.57
CA TYR A 595 -12.35 -0.49 8.86
C TYR A 595 -12.24 0.42 7.65
N ASP A 596 -12.17 1.73 7.89
CA ASP A 596 -11.92 2.74 6.87
C ASP A 596 -11.03 3.84 7.44
N LEU A 597 -10.41 4.60 6.55
CA LEU A 597 -9.69 5.82 6.89
C LEU A 597 -10.44 7.00 6.28
N SER A 598 -10.31 8.19 6.85
CA SER A 598 -10.63 9.43 6.14
C SER A 598 -9.34 10.14 5.80
N VAL A 599 -9.22 10.59 4.57
CA VAL A 599 -8.07 11.33 4.06
C VAL A 599 -8.61 12.67 3.57
N GLU A 600 -8.01 13.76 4.05
CA GLU A 600 -8.41 15.12 3.67
C GLU A 600 -8.06 15.40 2.21
N GLU A 601 -8.79 16.31 1.55
CA GLU A 601 -8.60 16.74 0.16
C GLU A 601 -8.94 15.71 -0.93
N THR A 602 -8.37 14.51 -0.86
CA THR A 602 -8.39 13.53 -1.96
C THR A 602 -9.34 12.36 -1.72
N HIS A 603 -9.72 12.10 -0.47
CA HIS A 603 -10.71 11.10 -0.08
C HIS A 603 -10.46 9.68 -0.64
N ASN A 604 -9.21 9.26 -0.72
CA ASN A 604 -8.84 7.92 -1.16
C ASN A 604 -7.49 7.50 -0.58
N PHE A 605 -7.15 6.21 -0.63
CA PHE A 605 -5.83 5.71 -0.24
C PHE A 605 -5.47 4.43 -0.98
N VAL A 606 -4.24 3.95 -0.81
CA VAL A 606 -3.78 2.67 -1.35
C VAL A 606 -3.95 1.56 -0.32
N ALA A 607 -4.68 0.51 -0.69
CA ALA A 607 -4.81 -0.73 0.07
C ALA A 607 -4.64 -1.97 -0.81
N ASP A 608 -3.88 -2.96 -0.35
CA ASP A 608 -3.57 -4.19 -1.09
C ASP A 608 -2.99 -3.96 -2.51
N ASN A 609 -2.27 -2.84 -2.68
CA ASN A 609 -1.80 -2.33 -3.97
C ASN A 609 -2.93 -1.99 -4.97
N VAL A 610 -4.10 -1.58 -4.48
CA VAL A 610 -5.24 -1.04 -5.23
C VAL A 610 -5.61 0.32 -4.66
N ILE A 611 -6.12 1.23 -5.49
CA ILE A 611 -6.57 2.55 -5.03
C ILE A 611 -8.04 2.45 -4.65
N VAL A 612 -8.34 2.76 -3.41
CA VAL A 612 -9.66 2.64 -2.77
C VAL A 612 -10.17 4.03 -2.35
N HIS A 613 -11.47 4.31 -2.50
CA HIS A 613 -12.06 5.63 -2.27
C HIS A 613 -12.96 5.68 -1.02
N ASN A 614 -12.89 6.78 -0.28
CA ASN A 614 -13.58 7.01 1.00
C ASN A 614 -14.76 7.99 0.76
N SER A 615 -15.91 7.85 1.42
CA SER A 615 -17.01 8.84 1.28
C SER A 615 -16.90 9.99 2.29
N ASN A 616 -17.37 11.21 1.96
CA ASN A 616 -18.32 11.99 2.80
C ASN A 616 -18.63 13.44 2.33
N VAL A 617 -19.68 13.67 1.52
CA VAL A 617 -20.30 15.02 1.34
C VAL A 617 -21.82 14.97 1.03
N ALA A 618 -22.37 13.79 0.76
CA ALA A 618 -23.39 13.71 -0.27
C ALA A 618 -24.86 13.74 0.20
N ASP A 619 -25.14 13.44 1.46
CA ASP A 619 -26.53 13.45 1.98
C ASP A 619 -27.05 14.83 2.26
N ALA A 620 -26.14 15.72 2.61
CA ALA A 620 -26.41 17.12 2.77
C ALA A 620 -26.80 17.78 1.43
N VAL A 621 -26.22 17.32 0.32
CA VAL A 621 -26.54 17.80 -1.03
C VAL A 621 -27.90 17.28 -1.53
N ARG A 622 -28.22 15.99 -1.31
CA ARG A 622 -29.52 15.41 -1.75
C ARG A 622 -30.74 16.06 -1.10
N TRP A 623 -30.63 16.41 0.17
CA TRP A 623 -31.70 17.08 0.87
C TRP A 623 -31.91 18.52 0.36
N ALA A 624 -30.81 19.24 0.14
CA ALA A 624 -30.81 20.59 -0.41
C ALA A 624 -31.42 20.66 -1.83
N LEU A 625 -31.32 19.57 -2.60
CA LEU A 625 -31.89 19.43 -3.95
C LEU A 625 -33.34 18.89 -3.98
N GLY A 626 -34.04 18.82 -2.85
CA GLY A 626 -35.50 18.61 -2.82
C GLY A 626 -35.99 17.17 -2.57
N GLU A 627 -35.12 16.25 -2.14
CA GLU A 627 -35.58 14.92 -1.68
C GLU A 627 -36.50 15.07 -0.44
N ASN A 628 -37.71 14.51 -0.50
CA ASN A 628 -38.76 14.65 0.51
C ASN A 628 -38.96 13.40 1.35
N ASN A 629 -38.43 12.27 0.88
CA ASN A 629 -38.60 11.01 1.55
C ASN A 629 -37.59 10.89 2.71
N ALA A 630 -38.07 11.06 3.94
CA ALA A 630 -37.28 10.91 5.17
C ALA A 630 -36.42 9.62 5.16
N ARG A 631 -36.94 8.52 4.61
CA ARG A 631 -36.22 7.23 4.54
C ARG A 631 -35.04 7.28 3.58
N VAL A 632 -35.14 8.00 2.46
CA VAL A 632 -34.03 8.19 1.50
C VAL A 632 -32.93 9.06 2.11
N LEU A 633 -33.32 9.96 3.03
CA LEU A 633 -32.45 10.83 3.82
C LEU A 633 -32.02 10.23 5.16
N ARG A 634 -32.47 8.99 5.44
CA ARG A 634 -32.08 8.16 6.60
C ARG A 634 -32.53 8.72 7.94
N ALA A 635 -33.75 9.24 7.96
CA ALA A 635 -34.53 9.56 9.14
C ALA A 635 -35.86 8.79 9.11
N LYS A 636 -36.44 8.43 10.26
CA LYS A 636 -37.78 7.78 10.25
C LYS A 636 -38.87 8.79 9.90
N ARG A 637 -38.66 10.05 10.28
CA ARG A 637 -39.51 11.21 9.96
C ARG A 637 -38.62 12.42 9.70
N ASN A 638 -39.10 13.40 8.93
CA ASN A 638 -38.29 14.54 8.50
C ASN A 638 -37.77 15.37 9.69
N GLU A 639 -38.54 15.49 10.77
CA GLU A 639 -38.18 16.27 11.96
C GLU A 639 -36.96 15.68 12.70
N GLU A 640 -36.66 14.40 12.47
CA GLU A 640 -35.48 13.74 13.03
C GLU A 640 -34.18 14.09 12.29
N LEU A 641 -34.22 14.86 11.20
CA LEU A 641 -33.03 15.42 10.55
C LEU A 641 -32.46 16.61 11.33
N ILE A 642 -33.32 17.29 12.10
CA ILE A 642 -33.00 18.46 12.92
C ILE A 642 -32.28 18.00 14.19
N PHE A 643 -31.21 18.71 14.57
CA PHE A 643 -30.42 18.37 15.76
C PHE A 643 -31.30 18.25 17.01
N GLY A 644 -31.27 17.06 17.61
CA GLY A 644 -32.07 16.58 18.74
C GLY A 644 -31.80 17.26 20.07
N GLY A 645 -30.66 17.95 20.20
CA GLY A 645 -30.07 18.27 21.50
C GLY A 645 -29.05 17.20 21.93
N SER A 646 -28.18 17.56 22.87
CA SER A 646 -27.25 16.67 23.56
C SER A 646 -27.23 17.04 25.06
N GLU A 647 -26.52 16.27 25.90
CA GLU A 647 -26.35 16.60 27.33
C GLU A 647 -25.80 18.02 27.56
N THR A 648 -25.06 18.56 26.60
CA THR A 648 -24.43 19.89 26.65
C THR A 648 -25.11 20.96 25.78
N ARG A 649 -26.10 20.62 24.95
CA ARG A 649 -26.69 21.56 23.99
C ARG A 649 -28.19 21.38 23.80
N LYS A 650 -28.91 22.52 23.75
CA LYS A 650 -30.33 22.55 23.45
C LYS A 650 -30.61 22.11 22.01
N ALA A 651 -31.74 21.46 21.81
CA ALA A 651 -32.27 21.13 20.51
C ALA A 651 -32.42 22.37 19.63
N LEU A 652 -32.14 22.25 18.33
CA LEU A 652 -32.38 23.31 17.36
C LEU A 652 -33.80 23.21 16.78
N SER A 653 -34.38 24.34 16.39
CA SER A 653 -35.76 24.42 15.90
C SER A 653 -35.91 24.04 14.42
N HIS A 654 -34.81 24.12 13.65
CA HIS A 654 -34.81 23.89 12.22
C HIS A 654 -33.45 23.39 11.71
N ALA A 655 -33.46 22.83 10.50
CA ALA A 655 -32.27 22.56 9.69
C ALA A 655 -32.37 23.35 8.38
N GLU A 656 -31.24 23.79 7.84
CA GLU A 656 -31.16 24.58 6.61
C GLU A 656 -29.97 24.17 5.76
N ALA A 657 -30.20 24.09 4.45
CA ALA A 657 -29.16 23.91 3.45
C ALA A 657 -29.35 24.93 2.33
N LEU A 658 -28.25 25.58 1.91
CA LEU A 658 -28.20 26.56 0.84
C LEU A 658 -27.15 26.10 -0.18
N LEU A 659 -27.53 26.05 -1.45
CA LEU A 659 -26.68 25.70 -2.58
C LEU A 659 -26.51 26.95 -3.45
N GLN A 660 -25.27 27.40 -3.70
CA GLN A 660 -25.03 28.44 -4.70
C GLN A 660 -24.58 27.80 -6.01
N LEU A 661 -25.27 28.12 -7.09
CA LEU A 661 -25.02 27.67 -8.45
C LEU A 661 -24.50 28.83 -9.29
N ASP A 662 -23.48 28.56 -10.09
CA ASP A 662 -23.07 29.45 -11.17
C ASP A 662 -23.98 29.22 -12.39
N ASN A 663 -24.73 30.25 -12.79
CA ASN A 663 -25.55 30.28 -13.99
C ASN A 663 -25.06 31.31 -15.01
N SER A 664 -23.78 31.64 -15.00
CA SER A 664 -23.15 32.44 -16.07
C SER A 664 -23.35 31.85 -17.46
N SER A 665 -23.52 30.52 -17.57
CA SER A 665 -23.87 29.82 -18.81
C SER A 665 -25.33 29.97 -19.25
N ARG A 666 -26.18 30.65 -18.46
CA ARG A 666 -27.60 30.95 -18.72
C ARG A 666 -28.45 29.73 -19.12
N ARG A 667 -28.11 28.56 -18.59
CA ARG A 667 -28.84 27.32 -18.86
C ARG A 667 -30.11 27.21 -18.03
N LEU A 668 -30.12 27.81 -16.83
CA LEU A 668 -31.36 28.03 -16.10
C LEU A 668 -32.04 29.27 -16.71
N PRO A 669 -33.34 29.20 -17.04
CA PRO A 669 -34.08 30.27 -17.73
C PRO A 669 -34.40 31.43 -16.78
N ILE A 670 -33.37 31.94 -16.11
CA ILE A 670 -33.44 33.07 -15.18
C ILE A 670 -32.23 33.96 -15.42
N ASP A 671 -32.42 35.27 -15.27
CA ASP A 671 -31.44 36.28 -15.71
C ASP A 671 -30.23 36.43 -14.79
N PHE A 672 -30.22 35.73 -13.65
CA PHE A 672 -29.17 35.81 -12.64
C PHE A 672 -28.00 34.87 -12.97
N THR A 673 -26.78 35.39 -12.86
CA THR A 673 -25.52 34.64 -13.07
C THR A 673 -25.09 33.82 -11.87
N GLU A 674 -25.63 34.12 -10.70
CA GLU A 674 -25.48 33.32 -9.48
C GLU A 674 -26.86 33.06 -8.88
N ILE A 675 -27.10 31.83 -8.46
CA ILE A 675 -28.41 31.38 -8.02
C ILE A 675 -28.21 30.64 -6.70
N GLU A 676 -28.87 31.11 -5.65
CA GLU A 676 -28.93 30.39 -4.38
C GLU A 676 -30.24 29.61 -4.29
N VAL A 677 -30.15 28.29 -4.13
CA VAL A 677 -31.28 27.39 -3.93
C VAL A 677 -31.20 26.86 -2.51
N GLY A 678 -32.20 27.22 -1.69
CA GLY A 678 -32.24 26.91 -0.28
C GLY A 678 -33.43 26.06 0.12
N ARG A 679 -33.24 25.22 1.13
CA ARG A 679 -34.35 24.54 1.81
C ARG A 679 -34.18 24.59 3.32
N ARG A 680 -35.29 24.82 4.02
CA ARG A 680 -35.33 24.91 5.48
C ARG A 680 -36.49 24.08 6.02
N LEU A 681 -36.21 23.22 6.99
CA LEU A 681 -37.19 22.36 7.63
C LEU A 681 -37.29 22.65 9.11
N PHE A 682 -38.51 22.83 9.59
CA PHE A 682 -38.82 23.13 10.98
C PHE A 682 -39.36 21.88 11.70
N ARG A 683 -39.21 21.83 13.04
CA ARG A 683 -39.66 20.70 13.86
C ARG A 683 -41.17 20.43 13.84
N ASN A 684 -41.98 21.39 13.39
CA ASN A 684 -43.41 21.25 13.19
C ASN A 684 -43.78 20.55 11.87
N GLY A 685 -42.79 20.16 11.06
CA GLY A 685 -42.98 19.47 9.78
C GLY A 685 -43.13 20.40 8.57
N GLU A 686 -43.08 21.73 8.77
CA GLU A 686 -43.07 22.71 7.66
C GLU A 686 -41.69 22.73 6.99
N ALA A 687 -41.66 22.69 5.65
CA ALA A 687 -40.46 22.45 4.84
C ALA A 687 -40.35 23.34 3.60
#